data_AF-A0A7X0ZXM7-F1
#
_entry.id   AF-A0A7X0ZXM7-F1
#
_cell.length_a   1.000
_cell.length_b   1.000
_cell.length_c   1.000
_cell.angle_alpha   90.00
_cell.angle_beta   90.00
_cell.angle_gamma   90.00
#
_symmetry.space_group_name_H-M   'P 1'
#
loop_
_entity.id
_entity.type
_entity.pdbx_description
1 polymer ?
#
loop_
_entity_poly.entity_id
_entity_poly.type
_entity_poly.pdbx_seq_one_letter_code
_entity_poly.pdbx_strand_id
1 'polypeptide(L)'
;MQKKKRVMSKALKVMAAGTIVFSSLGAIPFNTLAADVTATQVANDQVTIQNGVKAEYSQIIRLNPYFGNLIATEYVEKTFSENFGLNEPFPGLGKTDYSVKKTAFVVIPVSGEYMFWSKGDDRTSVSINGEKKLSTASYTAVDDKSMGHFHGGDVIEVSQTLENDKANGSMYLKWGKPNLVLVDPNDVRTDIPLEQTFPTRELAEEAAAKMKNNGVLTRYYDGIDSNVFKGEVVEPESFTKHYGKYEPYPGLGRDYYTVKKTGYIYISETGNYSFHGGGDDRYTLAVDGEVLIKDLMYPNMTTTGNLYLEKGTTIKIEQTMANQQQVGHSSLEWKTPSQSQFMDIPVTEVYESKEKALASNEDLSFEEANAAVNNLFTNKDPNGNITSTTTQADIDAAQALINKVTDQTKKEELQTKLNKAQSQLDAKTAQAEAENKAREAVNNLFTNKDPNSNITNTMTQADIDAAQALINKVTDPTKKAALQTDLNKAQSQLDAKTTQAEAENKAREAVNNLFTNKNPNGNITGTMTQADIDAAQVLINKVTDPTKKATLQADLNKAQSQLDAKAAQAEVENKAREAVNNLFTNKNPNGNITGTMTQADIDAAQALINKVTDSTKKAALQADLNKAQSQLDAKAAQVEAENKAREAVNSLFTNKDPNGNITGTMTQADIDAAQALINKVTDPTKKAALQKDLDKAKAQFASNGTLKPDDFVLGTTTITGSYSGDVDRITLSKDGVESGNATKTNGTFRFYVGPGIKKDQSLYMVAYDKNGREIAREKVNIAAVTTGQITPTAMTIPGDANISGTYTGDVSRIEVSITNEAGTTQVYKGGTVGNGTFKFYSFDKTKSPKDIIVVRAYDSVGKLLDTKTVTIKNNVVTTAGQVTPTAMTIPGNSSLTGTVSGDVAAIKVTVNGTVYAGGSIASDGTFRFYTLDKIKKADDTVMIAVYDKAGKLLDTKPVTIQAPTK
;
A
#
# COMPACT_ATOMS: atom_id res chain seq x y z
N MET A 1 -43.55 -48.26 -42.85
CA MET A 1 -43.74 -49.64 -43.38
C MET A 1 -44.72 -50.38 -42.48
N GLN A 2 -45.70 -51.13 -43.04
CA GLN A 2 -46.59 -52.11 -42.37
C GLN A 2 -47.49 -51.59 -41.21
N LYS A 3 -48.67 -52.16 -40.88
CA LYS A 3 -49.70 -52.99 -41.57
C LYS A 3 -50.93 -53.06 -40.63
N LYS A 4 -52.16 -52.97 -41.18
CA LYS A 4 -53.50 -53.42 -40.66
C LYS A 4 -54.57 -52.36 -41.01
N LYS A 5 -55.82 -52.69 -41.35
CA LYS A 5 -56.45 -53.95 -41.84
C LYS A 5 -57.74 -53.53 -42.61
N ARG A 6 -58.30 -54.40 -43.45
CA ARG A 6 -59.34 -54.08 -44.47
C ARG A 6 -60.46 -55.13 -44.50
N VAL A 7 -61.73 -54.72 -44.31
CA VAL A 7 -63.02 -55.35 -44.74
C VAL A 7 -64.12 -54.28 -44.52
N MET A 8 -65.24 -54.12 -45.23
CA MET A 8 -65.65 -54.12 -46.65
C MET A 8 -67.20 -54.17 -46.70
N SER A 9 -67.85 -53.16 -47.29
CA SER A 9 -69.07 -53.24 -48.14
C SER A 9 -69.34 -51.83 -48.71
N LYS A 10 -69.13 -51.49 -49.99
CA LYS A 10 -69.87 -51.85 -51.23
C LYS A 10 -71.39 -51.65 -51.11
N ALA A 11 -72.10 -50.94 -52.02
CA ALA A 11 -71.73 -50.26 -53.30
C ALA A 11 -72.45 -48.88 -53.40
N LEU A 12 -72.62 -48.11 -54.50
CA LEU A 12 -72.43 -48.24 -55.97
C LEU A 12 -72.25 -46.79 -56.54
N LYS A 13 -71.24 -46.42 -57.35
CA LYS A 13 -71.17 -46.38 -58.85
C LYS A 13 -72.29 -45.53 -59.50
N VAL A 14 -72.08 -44.61 -60.47
CA VAL A 14 -71.08 -44.51 -61.58
C VAL A 14 -70.78 -43.03 -61.95
N MET A 15 -69.59 -42.75 -62.53
CA MET A 15 -69.18 -41.45 -63.13
C MET A 15 -69.52 -41.33 -64.63
N ALA A 16 -69.67 -40.11 -65.14
CA ALA A 16 -69.41 -39.81 -66.56
C ALA A 16 -68.69 -38.46 -66.70
N ALA A 17 -67.59 -38.44 -67.45
CA ALA A 17 -66.85 -37.24 -67.83
C ALA A 17 -66.89 -37.08 -69.35
N GLY A 18 -66.85 -35.85 -69.85
CA GLY A 18 -66.93 -35.56 -71.28
C GLY A 18 -66.48 -34.16 -71.65
N THR A 19 -65.16 -33.97 -71.80
CA THR A 19 -64.58 -32.74 -72.35
C THR A 19 -64.76 -32.72 -73.87
N ILE A 20 -65.33 -31.64 -74.42
CA ILE A 20 -65.33 -31.37 -75.87
C ILE A 20 -64.55 -30.09 -76.15
N VAL A 21 -63.68 -30.16 -77.15
CA VAL A 21 -62.85 -29.05 -77.63
C VAL A 21 -63.62 -28.29 -78.72
N PHE A 22 -63.57 -26.96 -78.69
CA PHE A 22 -63.81 -26.14 -79.89
C PHE A 22 -62.65 -25.17 -80.14
N SER A 23 -62.30 -25.05 -81.42
CA SER A 23 -61.11 -24.35 -81.90
C SER A 23 -61.40 -22.91 -82.31
N SER A 24 -60.53 -22.00 -81.87
CA SER A 24 -60.07 -20.77 -82.55
C SER A 24 -60.95 -20.11 -83.63
N LEU A 25 -61.33 -18.84 -83.41
CA LEU A 25 -61.27 -17.78 -84.43
C LEU A 25 -61.46 -16.37 -83.83
N GLY A 26 -60.53 -15.45 -84.17
CA GLY A 26 -60.76 -14.00 -84.25
C GLY A 26 -60.97 -13.19 -82.97
N ALA A 27 -59.96 -12.41 -82.56
CA ALA A 27 -60.09 -11.34 -81.56
C ALA A 27 -59.98 -9.95 -82.22
N ILE A 28 -60.88 -9.02 -81.88
CA ILE A 28 -60.66 -7.56 -81.88
C ILE A 28 -61.48 -6.99 -80.68
N PRO A 29 -60.94 -6.05 -79.86
CA PRO A 29 -61.51 -5.73 -78.55
C PRO A 29 -62.41 -4.49 -78.54
N PHE A 30 -63.36 -4.47 -77.59
CA PHE A 30 -63.88 -3.23 -77.00
C PHE A 30 -63.88 -3.39 -75.47
N ASN A 31 -63.01 -2.64 -74.81
CA ASN A 31 -62.99 -2.51 -73.35
C ASN A 31 -63.81 -1.26 -72.94
N THR A 32 -63.93 -1.03 -71.62
CA THR A 32 -64.62 0.09 -70.95
C THR A 32 -66.15 0.08 -71.00
N LEU A 33 -66.75 -0.71 -70.08
CA LEU A 33 -67.91 -0.33 -69.22
C LEU A 33 -68.41 -1.49 -68.33
N ALA A 34 -67.96 -2.73 -68.56
CA ALA A 34 -68.45 -3.94 -67.86
C ALA A 34 -67.78 -4.25 -66.49
N ALA A 35 -67.22 -3.25 -65.81
CA ALA A 35 -66.48 -3.46 -64.54
C ALA A 35 -67.35 -3.36 -63.28
N ASP A 36 -68.35 -2.48 -63.26
CA ASP A 36 -69.23 -2.27 -62.07
C ASP A 36 -70.57 -3.01 -62.13
N VAL A 37 -70.88 -3.69 -63.25
CA VAL A 37 -72.15 -4.43 -63.42
C VAL A 37 -72.00 -5.92 -63.06
N THR A 38 -70.81 -6.49 -63.25
CA THR A 38 -70.54 -7.92 -63.03
C THR A 38 -70.48 -8.31 -61.56
N ALA A 39 -70.09 -7.40 -60.66
CA ALA A 39 -70.20 -7.63 -59.21
C ALA A 39 -71.66 -7.65 -58.72
N THR A 40 -72.47 -6.72 -59.22
CA THR A 40 -73.89 -6.56 -58.84
C THR A 40 -74.74 -7.72 -59.33
N GLN A 41 -74.50 -8.21 -60.55
CA GLN A 41 -75.28 -9.33 -61.11
C GLN A 41 -74.97 -10.67 -60.42
N VAL A 42 -73.70 -10.92 -60.05
CA VAL A 42 -73.30 -12.12 -59.28
C VAL A 42 -73.78 -12.05 -57.83
N ALA A 43 -73.92 -10.85 -57.24
CA ALA A 43 -74.53 -10.67 -55.93
C ALA A 43 -76.06 -10.87 -55.95
N ASN A 44 -76.75 -10.42 -57.00
CA ASN A 44 -78.20 -10.53 -57.15
C ASN A 44 -78.69 -11.96 -57.45
N ASP A 45 -77.85 -12.82 -58.03
CA ASP A 45 -78.16 -14.23 -58.28
C ASP A 45 -78.04 -15.12 -57.02
N GLN A 46 -77.44 -14.61 -55.93
CA GLN A 46 -77.39 -15.30 -54.64
C GLN A 46 -78.72 -15.10 -53.88
N VAL A 47 -79.33 -16.20 -53.42
CA VAL A 47 -80.53 -16.15 -52.58
C VAL A 47 -80.13 -15.69 -51.18
N THR A 48 -80.38 -14.41 -50.88
CA THR A 48 -79.99 -13.77 -49.60
C THR A 48 -81.17 -13.54 -48.65
N ILE A 49 -82.41 -13.79 -49.11
CA ILE A 49 -83.65 -13.58 -48.34
C ILE A 49 -84.38 -14.90 -48.10
N GLN A 50 -85.05 -14.99 -46.96
CA GLN A 50 -85.87 -16.17 -46.60
C GLN A 50 -87.25 -16.14 -47.27
N ASN A 51 -87.90 -14.97 -47.27
CA ASN A 51 -89.25 -14.75 -47.78
C ASN A 51 -89.24 -13.66 -48.85
N GLY A 52 -90.08 -13.80 -49.88
CA GLY A 52 -90.16 -12.88 -51.00
C GLY A 52 -90.27 -13.55 -52.36
N VAL A 53 -90.03 -12.78 -53.42
CA VAL A 53 -90.16 -13.20 -54.82
C VAL A 53 -88.83 -13.08 -55.57
N LYS A 54 -88.64 -13.95 -56.56
CA LYS A 54 -87.71 -13.70 -57.67
C LYS A 54 -88.37 -12.73 -58.65
N ALA A 55 -87.86 -11.52 -58.77
CA ALA A 55 -88.32 -10.52 -59.71
C ALA A 55 -87.40 -10.47 -60.94
N GLU A 56 -88.00 -10.60 -62.12
CA GLU A 56 -87.32 -10.57 -63.42
C GLU A 56 -87.79 -9.32 -64.18
N TYR A 57 -86.87 -8.40 -64.44
CA TYR A 57 -87.14 -7.10 -65.05
C TYR A 57 -86.67 -7.11 -66.50
N SER A 58 -87.61 -7.01 -67.44
CA SER A 58 -87.34 -7.12 -68.88
C SER A 58 -87.86 -5.92 -69.67
N GLN A 59 -87.03 -5.36 -70.53
CA GLN A 59 -87.44 -4.28 -71.43
C GLN A 59 -88.15 -4.86 -72.67
N ILE A 60 -89.37 -4.41 -72.95
CA ILE A 60 -90.21 -4.89 -74.05
C ILE A 60 -89.84 -4.14 -75.34
N ILE A 61 -89.33 -4.86 -76.33
CA ILE A 61 -89.05 -4.29 -77.66
C ILE A 61 -90.32 -4.44 -78.51
N ARG A 62 -90.94 -3.31 -78.90
CA ARG A 62 -92.24 -3.22 -79.62
C ARG A 62 -92.33 -3.92 -80.99
N LEU A 63 -91.31 -4.69 -81.40
CA LEU A 63 -91.31 -5.51 -82.61
C LEU A 63 -91.68 -6.98 -82.36
N ASN A 64 -91.56 -7.49 -81.13
CA ASN A 64 -92.11 -8.79 -80.74
C ASN A 64 -92.27 -8.88 -79.20
N PRO A 65 -93.50 -8.96 -78.65
CA PRO A 65 -93.72 -8.99 -77.20
C PRO A 65 -93.16 -10.24 -76.50
N TYR A 66 -92.77 -11.29 -77.24
CA TYR A 66 -92.15 -12.49 -76.69
C TYR A 66 -90.61 -12.43 -76.57
N PHE A 67 -89.98 -11.32 -76.99
CA PHE A 67 -88.52 -11.12 -76.89
C PHE A 67 -88.21 -9.80 -76.17
N GLY A 68 -88.41 -9.80 -74.85
CA GLY A 68 -87.86 -8.76 -73.98
C GLY A 68 -86.39 -9.03 -73.67
N ASN A 69 -85.59 -7.97 -73.56
CA ASN A 69 -84.23 -8.09 -73.01
C ASN A 69 -84.32 -8.13 -71.49
N LEU A 70 -83.89 -9.24 -70.87
CA LEU A 70 -83.74 -9.33 -69.42
C LEU A 70 -82.65 -8.35 -68.96
N ILE A 71 -83.05 -7.32 -68.20
CA ILE A 71 -82.15 -6.29 -67.67
C ILE A 71 -81.57 -6.74 -66.34
N ALA A 72 -82.43 -7.25 -65.46
CA ALA A 72 -82.03 -7.71 -64.13
C ALA A 72 -82.91 -8.86 -63.63
N THR A 73 -82.30 -9.67 -62.78
CA THR A 73 -82.96 -10.58 -61.85
C THR A 73 -82.58 -10.13 -60.45
N GLU A 74 -83.51 -10.15 -59.51
CA GLU A 74 -83.22 -9.97 -58.09
C GLU A 74 -84.19 -10.79 -57.23
N TYR A 75 -83.73 -11.18 -56.04
CA TYR A 75 -84.59 -11.72 -54.98
C TYR A 75 -84.97 -10.57 -54.05
N VAL A 76 -86.27 -10.26 -53.96
CA VAL A 76 -86.78 -9.14 -53.15
C VAL A 76 -87.79 -9.59 -52.11
N GLU A 77 -87.63 -9.07 -50.89
CA GLU A 77 -88.52 -9.28 -49.74
C GLU A 77 -89.82 -8.48 -49.93
N LYS A 78 -90.60 -8.90 -50.92
CA LYS A 78 -91.89 -8.31 -51.33
C LYS A 78 -92.86 -9.42 -51.68
N THR A 79 -94.15 -9.12 -51.54
CA THR A 79 -95.22 -9.98 -52.07
C THR A 79 -95.38 -9.76 -53.58
N PHE A 80 -96.32 -10.49 -54.19
CA PHE A 80 -96.69 -10.29 -55.58
C PHE A 80 -97.22 -8.86 -55.85
N SER A 81 -98.07 -8.34 -54.97
CA SER A 81 -98.66 -7.01 -55.10
C SER A 81 -97.65 -5.87 -54.96
N GLU A 82 -97.59 -4.98 -55.95
CA GLU A 82 -96.74 -3.79 -55.94
C GLU A 82 -97.28 -2.68 -56.86
N ASN A 83 -97.07 -1.43 -56.43
CA ASN A 83 -97.37 -0.23 -57.19
C ASN A 83 -96.08 0.52 -57.50
N PHE A 84 -95.62 0.44 -58.75
CA PHE A 84 -94.43 1.13 -59.23
C PHE A 84 -94.70 2.63 -59.50
N GLY A 85 -95.97 2.99 -59.71
CA GLY A 85 -96.39 4.36 -60.01
C GLY A 85 -95.73 4.86 -61.30
N LEU A 86 -95.32 6.14 -61.29
CA LEU A 86 -94.59 6.81 -62.38
C LEU A 86 -93.06 6.62 -62.36
N ASN A 87 -92.57 5.71 -61.51
CA ASN A 87 -91.15 5.49 -61.31
C ASN A 87 -90.62 4.38 -62.23
N GLU A 88 -89.31 4.41 -62.46
CA GLU A 88 -88.60 3.31 -63.10
C GLU A 88 -88.49 2.14 -62.10
N PRO A 89 -89.02 0.94 -62.39
CA PRO A 89 -89.07 -0.17 -61.42
C PRO A 89 -87.71 -0.72 -61.00
N PHE A 90 -86.74 -0.69 -61.91
CA PHE A 90 -85.36 -1.13 -61.69
C PHE A 90 -84.40 -0.25 -62.51
N PRO A 91 -83.25 0.19 -61.97
CA PRO A 91 -82.33 1.09 -62.69
C PRO A 91 -81.89 0.55 -64.06
N GLY A 92 -82.19 1.29 -65.13
CA GLY A 92 -81.84 0.94 -66.51
C GLY A 92 -82.94 0.22 -67.29
N LEU A 93 -84.10 -0.03 -66.68
CA LEU A 93 -85.27 -0.67 -67.33
C LEU A 93 -86.06 0.32 -68.20
N GLY A 94 -86.15 1.59 -67.77
CA GLY A 94 -87.05 2.59 -68.33
C GLY A 94 -88.41 2.71 -67.61
N LYS A 95 -89.17 3.75 -67.96
CA LYS A 95 -90.46 4.11 -67.33
C LYS A 95 -91.70 3.61 -68.08
N THR A 96 -91.53 3.12 -69.31
CA THR A 96 -92.58 2.54 -70.16
C THR A 96 -92.01 1.32 -70.85
N ASP A 97 -92.87 0.50 -71.47
CA ASP A 97 -92.45 -0.63 -72.31
C ASP A 97 -91.57 -1.63 -71.56
N TYR A 98 -92.05 -2.04 -70.37
CA TYR A 98 -91.35 -3.00 -69.52
C TYR A 98 -92.28 -4.11 -69.05
N SER A 99 -91.67 -5.24 -68.71
CA SER A 99 -92.30 -6.33 -68.00
C SER A 99 -91.60 -6.56 -66.67
N VAL A 100 -92.40 -6.78 -65.63
CA VAL A 100 -91.94 -7.27 -64.32
C VAL A 100 -92.60 -8.62 -64.09
N LYS A 101 -91.83 -9.70 -64.03
CA LYS A 101 -92.33 -11.03 -63.68
C LYS A 101 -91.85 -11.39 -62.28
N LYS A 102 -92.80 -11.57 -61.36
CA LYS A 102 -92.55 -12.07 -60.00
C LYS A 102 -92.89 -13.55 -59.95
N THR A 103 -91.91 -14.38 -59.62
CA THR A 103 -92.07 -15.82 -59.39
C THR A 103 -91.73 -16.15 -57.95
N ALA A 104 -92.59 -16.90 -57.26
CA ALA A 104 -92.29 -17.47 -55.95
C ALA A 104 -93.05 -18.77 -55.74
N PHE A 105 -92.61 -19.52 -54.73
CA PHE A 105 -93.28 -20.71 -54.24
C PHE A 105 -94.08 -20.31 -53.01
N VAL A 106 -95.40 -20.54 -53.06
CA VAL A 106 -96.33 -20.21 -51.98
C VAL A 106 -96.64 -21.48 -51.20
N VAL A 107 -96.40 -21.43 -49.90
CA VAL A 107 -96.83 -22.48 -48.95
C VAL A 107 -98.29 -22.22 -48.60
N ILE A 108 -99.12 -23.26 -48.66
CA ILE A 108 -100.55 -23.17 -48.37
C ILE A 108 -100.78 -23.25 -46.85
N PRO A 109 -101.30 -22.22 -46.18
CA PRO A 109 -101.37 -22.20 -44.71
C PRO A 109 -102.52 -23.02 -44.10
N VAL A 110 -103.56 -23.38 -44.84
CA VAL A 110 -104.71 -24.17 -44.37
C VAL A 110 -105.32 -24.99 -45.50
N SER A 111 -105.90 -26.16 -45.22
CA SER A 111 -106.62 -26.92 -46.25
C SER A 111 -108.01 -26.35 -46.56
N GLY A 112 -108.34 -26.28 -47.85
CA GLY A 112 -109.64 -25.87 -48.37
C GLY A 112 -109.58 -25.27 -49.78
N GLU A 113 -110.71 -24.73 -50.24
CA GLU A 113 -110.82 -24.09 -51.57
C GLU A 113 -110.32 -22.63 -51.54
N TYR A 114 -109.40 -22.27 -52.45
CA TYR A 114 -108.80 -20.94 -52.51
C TYR A 114 -109.32 -20.11 -53.70
N MET A 115 -109.72 -18.87 -53.42
CA MET A 115 -110.07 -17.86 -54.44
C MET A 115 -108.84 -16.99 -54.73
N PHE A 116 -108.52 -16.74 -56.00
CA PHE A 116 -107.44 -15.82 -56.40
C PHE A 116 -107.99 -14.67 -57.26
N TRP A 117 -107.59 -13.45 -56.89
CA TRP A 117 -108.00 -12.17 -57.46
C TRP A 117 -106.78 -11.43 -58.01
N SER A 118 -106.81 -10.99 -59.26
CA SER A 118 -105.71 -10.26 -59.90
C SER A 118 -106.18 -9.00 -60.61
N LYS A 119 -105.35 -7.94 -60.54
CA LYS A 119 -105.57 -6.65 -61.19
C LYS A 119 -104.22 -6.05 -61.60
N GLY A 120 -104.16 -5.36 -62.74
CA GLY A 120 -102.96 -4.70 -63.23
C GLY A 120 -103.22 -3.34 -63.89
N ASP A 121 -102.12 -2.63 -64.08
CA ASP A 121 -101.98 -1.39 -64.85
C ASP A 121 -100.61 -1.43 -65.56
N ASP A 122 -100.49 -1.66 -66.87
CA ASP A 122 -101.58 -1.91 -67.85
C ASP A 122 -102.16 -3.35 -67.78
N ARG A 123 -101.38 -4.42 -68.10
CA ARG A 123 -101.86 -5.82 -68.21
C ARG A 123 -101.17 -6.73 -67.20
N THR A 124 -101.89 -7.69 -66.61
CA THR A 124 -101.27 -8.74 -65.78
C THR A 124 -101.80 -10.14 -66.10
N SER A 125 -100.96 -11.16 -65.87
CA SER A 125 -101.39 -12.55 -65.87
C SER A 125 -100.73 -13.34 -64.75
N VAL A 126 -101.42 -14.38 -64.27
CA VAL A 126 -100.95 -15.27 -63.20
C VAL A 126 -100.97 -16.70 -63.70
N SER A 127 -99.84 -17.38 -63.54
CA SER A 127 -99.73 -18.83 -63.68
C SER A 127 -99.56 -19.50 -62.32
N ILE A 128 -100.24 -20.63 -62.12
CA ILE A 128 -100.09 -21.52 -60.96
C ILE A 128 -99.52 -22.84 -61.48
N ASN A 129 -98.40 -23.30 -60.92
CA ASN A 129 -97.65 -24.49 -61.36
C ASN A 129 -97.40 -24.50 -62.89
N GLY A 130 -97.01 -23.33 -63.43
CA GLY A 130 -96.76 -23.12 -64.87
C GLY A 130 -98.02 -22.91 -65.75
N GLU A 131 -99.21 -23.28 -65.29
CA GLU A 131 -100.45 -23.13 -66.06
C GLU A 131 -101.08 -21.74 -65.83
N LYS A 132 -101.38 -21.01 -66.91
CA LYS A 132 -101.99 -19.66 -66.85
C LYS A 132 -103.45 -19.76 -66.40
N LYS A 133 -103.76 -19.28 -65.19
CA LYS A 133 -105.11 -19.32 -64.58
C LYS A 133 -105.87 -17.99 -64.66
N LEU A 134 -105.16 -16.87 -64.55
CA LEU A 134 -105.74 -15.52 -64.53
C LEU A 134 -105.09 -14.62 -65.58
N SER A 135 -105.86 -13.73 -66.20
CA SER A 135 -105.30 -12.66 -67.04
C SER A 135 -106.25 -11.50 -67.28
N THR A 136 -105.73 -10.28 -67.16
CA THR A 136 -106.45 -9.04 -67.46
C THR A 136 -106.18 -8.62 -68.90
N ALA A 137 -107.23 -8.23 -69.63
CA ALA A 137 -107.14 -7.85 -71.05
C ALA A 137 -106.73 -6.37 -71.26
N SER A 138 -106.85 -5.53 -70.23
CA SER A 138 -106.64 -4.08 -70.32
C SER A 138 -106.47 -3.43 -68.94
N TYR A 139 -105.99 -2.19 -68.96
CA TYR A 139 -105.94 -1.24 -67.84
C TYR A 139 -107.12 -1.40 -66.87
N THR A 140 -106.82 -1.66 -65.59
CA THR A 140 -107.75 -1.80 -64.45
C THR A 140 -108.76 -2.96 -64.49
N ALA A 141 -108.74 -3.83 -65.50
CA ALA A 141 -109.55 -5.04 -65.50
C ALA A 141 -109.17 -5.97 -64.33
N VAL A 142 -110.15 -6.75 -63.86
CA VAL A 142 -110.04 -7.68 -62.72
C VAL A 142 -110.39 -9.09 -63.19
N ASP A 143 -109.66 -10.07 -62.67
CA ASP A 143 -109.96 -11.49 -62.83
C ASP A 143 -109.99 -12.15 -61.45
N ASP A 144 -111.10 -12.79 -61.07
CA ASP A 144 -111.33 -13.39 -59.73
C ASP A 144 -111.97 -14.77 -59.89
N LYS A 145 -111.27 -15.83 -59.47
CA LYS A 145 -111.66 -17.23 -59.73
C LYS A 145 -111.24 -18.16 -58.59
N SER A 146 -111.97 -19.27 -58.42
CA SER A 146 -111.50 -20.40 -57.62
C SER A 146 -110.34 -21.10 -58.32
N MET A 147 -109.29 -21.41 -57.56
CA MET A 147 -108.14 -22.23 -57.98
C MET A 147 -108.31 -23.71 -57.60
N GLY A 148 -109.40 -24.08 -56.93
CA GLY A 148 -109.65 -25.41 -56.39
C GLY A 148 -109.19 -25.61 -54.95
N HIS A 149 -109.26 -26.86 -54.50
CA HIS A 149 -108.88 -27.27 -53.13
C HIS A 149 -107.37 -27.52 -53.06
N PHE A 150 -106.71 -26.94 -52.05
CA PHE A 150 -105.32 -27.21 -51.70
C PHE A 150 -105.23 -27.75 -50.28
N HIS A 151 -104.16 -28.49 -49.97
CA HIS A 151 -103.88 -28.97 -48.62
C HIS A 151 -102.86 -28.09 -47.87
N GLY A 152 -102.98 -28.04 -46.55
CA GLY A 152 -102.04 -27.33 -45.68
C GLY A 152 -100.61 -27.85 -45.85
N GLY A 153 -99.67 -26.94 -46.04
CA GLY A 153 -98.27 -27.23 -46.37
C GLY A 153 -98.06 -27.78 -47.79
N ASP A 154 -99.02 -27.65 -48.71
CA ASP A 154 -98.73 -27.77 -50.15
C ASP A 154 -97.85 -26.60 -50.61
N VAL A 155 -96.98 -26.86 -51.59
CA VAL A 155 -96.09 -25.86 -52.20
C VAL A 155 -96.48 -25.65 -53.66
N ILE A 156 -97.12 -24.52 -53.95
CA ILE A 156 -97.52 -24.14 -55.32
C ILE A 156 -96.55 -23.10 -55.88
N GLU A 157 -96.15 -23.25 -57.13
CA GLU A 157 -95.42 -22.19 -57.85
C GLU A 157 -96.42 -21.15 -58.35
N VAL A 158 -96.19 -19.88 -58.03
CA VAL A 158 -97.01 -18.75 -58.47
C VAL A 158 -96.13 -17.77 -59.23
N SER A 159 -96.50 -17.48 -60.47
CA SER A 159 -95.83 -16.49 -61.33
C SER A 159 -96.83 -15.44 -61.76
N GLN A 160 -96.65 -14.19 -61.31
CA GLN A 160 -97.39 -13.04 -61.81
C GLN A 160 -96.50 -12.20 -62.73
N THR A 161 -96.95 -11.99 -63.97
CA THR A 161 -96.32 -11.09 -64.93
C THR A 161 -97.13 -9.80 -65.05
N LEU A 162 -96.47 -8.66 -64.97
CA LEU A 162 -96.93 -7.35 -65.42
C LEU A 162 -96.34 -7.07 -66.81
N GLU A 163 -97.16 -6.58 -67.73
CA GLU A 163 -96.73 -5.93 -68.97
C GLU A 163 -97.27 -4.51 -68.96
N ASN A 164 -96.37 -3.53 -68.95
CA ASN A 164 -96.73 -2.12 -68.87
C ASN A 164 -96.23 -1.36 -70.11
N ASP A 165 -97.18 -0.85 -70.89
CA ASP A 165 -96.91 -0.12 -72.14
C ASP A 165 -96.90 1.40 -71.92
N LYS A 166 -97.24 1.88 -70.70
CA LYS A 166 -97.41 3.30 -70.35
C LYS A 166 -96.63 3.68 -69.09
N ALA A 167 -96.76 4.95 -68.67
CA ALA A 167 -95.93 5.53 -67.61
C ALA A 167 -96.32 5.11 -66.19
N ASN A 168 -97.52 4.57 -65.94
CA ASN A 168 -97.96 4.17 -64.61
C ASN A 168 -98.01 2.64 -64.52
N GLY A 169 -97.31 2.04 -63.56
CA GLY A 169 -97.24 0.58 -63.41
C GLY A 169 -97.78 0.07 -62.08
N SER A 170 -98.67 -0.92 -62.11
CA SER A 170 -99.01 -1.69 -60.89
C SER A 170 -99.46 -3.12 -61.19
N MET A 171 -99.21 -4.01 -60.24
CA MET A 171 -99.64 -5.41 -60.26
C MET A 171 -100.18 -5.77 -58.87
N TYR A 172 -101.32 -6.45 -58.81
CA TYR A 172 -101.90 -6.93 -57.56
C TYR A 172 -102.30 -8.38 -57.70
N LEU A 173 -101.99 -9.18 -56.68
CA LEU A 173 -102.45 -10.55 -56.55
C LEU A 173 -102.86 -10.81 -55.11
N LYS A 174 -104.14 -11.12 -54.93
CA LYS A 174 -104.79 -11.34 -53.65
C LYS A 174 -105.45 -12.69 -53.63
N TRP A 175 -105.57 -13.29 -52.45
CA TRP A 175 -106.32 -14.52 -52.24
C TRP A 175 -107.47 -14.33 -51.24
N GLY A 176 -108.52 -15.13 -51.39
CA GLY A 176 -109.45 -15.48 -50.33
C GLY A 176 -109.10 -16.88 -49.85
N LYS A 177 -108.67 -17.00 -48.60
CA LYS A 177 -108.34 -18.28 -47.97
C LYS A 177 -109.56 -18.90 -47.28
N PRO A 178 -109.64 -20.24 -47.14
CA PRO A 178 -110.52 -20.90 -46.18
C PRO A 178 -110.34 -20.30 -44.77
N ASN A 179 -111.42 -20.14 -43.99
CA ASN A 179 -111.34 -19.38 -42.73
C ASN A 179 -111.05 -20.23 -41.48
N LEU A 180 -110.36 -19.60 -40.53
CA LEU A 180 -110.19 -20.04 -39.15
C LEU A 180 -111.00 -19.17 -38.16
N VAL A 181 -111.89 -18.30 -38.66
CA VAL A 181 -112.66 -17.31 -37.88
C VAL A 181 -114.13 -17.30 -38.32
N LEU A 182 -115.04 -16.92 -37.42
CA LEU A 182 -116.50 -16.85 -37.57
C LEU A 182 -117.02 -15.73 -38.51
N VAL A 183 -116.38 -15.55 -39.68
CA VAL A 183 -116.80 -14.57 -40.71
C VAL A 183 -116.73 -15.22 -42.08
N ASP A 184 -117.66 -14.90 -42.99
CA ASP A 184 -117.68 -15.45 -44.34
C ASP A 184 -116.43 -15.04 -45.15
N PRO A 185 -115.52 -15.97 -45.51
CA PRO A 185 -114.24 -15.63 -46.14
C PRO A 185 -114.37 -15.16 -47.58
N ASN A 186 -115.51 -15.42 -48.23
CA ASN A 186 -115.63 -15.17 -49.68
C ASN A 186 -115.67 -13.69 -50.07
N ASP A 187 -115.98 -12.80 -49.12
CA ASP A 187 -116.08 -11.35 -49.34
C ASP A 187 -114.77 -10.58 -49.03
N VAL A 188 -113.73 -11.26 -48.53
CA VAL A 188 -112.43 -10.61 -48.20
C VAL A 188 -111.31 -11.17 -49.07
N ARG A 189 -110.54 -10.27 -49.71
CA ARG A 189 -109.31 -10.61 -50.47
C ARG A 189 -108.11 -9.93 -49.83
N THR A 190 -107.18 -10.70 -49.29
CA THR A 190 -105.90 -10.20 -48.75
C THR A 190 -104.79 -10.43 -49.76
N ASP A 191 -103.73 -9.63 -49.73
CA ASP A 191 -102.50 -9.98 -50.45
C ASP A 191 -101.98 -11.35 -49.97
N ILE A 192 -101.30 -12.09 -50.85
CA ILE A 192 -100.62 -13.33 -50.46
C ILE A 192 -99.51 -12.93 -49.46
N PRO A 193 -99.52 -13.44 -48.21
CA PRO A 193 -98.63 -12.95 -47.17
C PRO A 193 -97.15 -13.24 -47.49
N LEU A 194 -96.27 -12.34 -47.03
CA LEU A 194 -94.84 -12.45 -47.27
C LEU A 194 -94.28 -13.72 -46.63
N GLU A 195 -94.72 -14.04 -45.41
CA GLU A 195 -94.33 -15.23 -44.65
C GLU A 195 -94.72 -16.57 -45.30
N GLN A 196 -95.66 -16.56 -46.25
CA GLN A 196 -96.04 -17.73 -47.06
C GLN A 196 -95.39 -17.73 -48.44
N THR A 197 -94.66 -16.68 -48.82
CA THR A 197 -94.10 -16.48 -50.16
C THR A 197 -92.58 -16.65 -50.12
N PHE A 198 -92.04 -17.59 -50.89
CA PHE A 198 -90.63 -17.97 -50.86
C PHE A 198 -89.97 -17.85 -52.25
N PRO A 199 -88.74 -17.30 -52.35
CA PRO A 199 -88.10 -17.07 -53.64
C PRO A 199 -87.66 -18.35 -54.37
N THR A 200 -87.52 -19.47 -53.66
CA THR A 200 -87.10 -20.76 -54.20
C THR A 200 -87.94 -21.92 -53.67
N ARG A 201 -88.00 -23.01 -54.43
CA ARG A 201 -88.71 -24.24 -54.06
C ARG A 201 -88.13 -24.88 -52.81
N GLU A 202 -86.81 -24.88 -52.65
CA GLU A 202 -86.11 -25.47 -51.50
C GLU A 202 -86.51 -24.80 -50.18
N LEU A 203 -86.53 -23.46 -50.12
CA LEU A 203 -86.98 -22.72 -48.94
C LEU A 203 -88.47 -22.96 -48.63
N ALA A 204 -89.31 -23.03 -49.67
CA ALA A 204 -90.73 -23.34 -49.51
C ALA A 204 -90.97 -24.77 -49.02
N GLU A 205 -90.21 -25.75 -49.53
CA GLU A 205 -90.29 -27.15 -49.11
C GLU A 205 -89.76 -27.35 -47.68
N GLU A 206 -88.72 -26.60 -47.26
CA GLU A 206 -88.27 -26.58 -45.86
C GLU A 206 -89.33 -25.98 -44.93
N ALA A 207 -89.94 -24.84 -45.32
CA ALA A 207 -91.02 -24.21 -44.56
C ALA A 207 -92.27 -25.11 -44.47
N ALA A 208 -92.66 -25.75 -45.59
CA ALA A 208 -93.75 -26.71 -45.62
C ALA A 208 -93.47 -27.97 -44.79
N ALA A 209 -92.23 -28.47 -44.78
CA ALA A 209 -91.83 -29.60 -43.94
C ALA A 209 -91.91 -29.24 -42.44
N LYS A 210 -91.41 -28.06 -42.04
CA LYS A 210 -91.55 -27.54 -40.68
C LYS A 210 -93.01 -27.39 -40.28
N MET A 211 -93.84 -26.84 -41.16
CA MET A 211 -95.27 -26.69 -40.95
C MET A 211 -95.97 -28.04 -40.73
N LYS A 212 -95.61 -29.07 -41.51
CA LYS A 212 -96.13 -30.45 -41.40
C LYS A 212 -95.60 -31.26 -40.20
N ASN A 213 -94.73 -30.69 -39.36
CA ASN A 213 -94.38 -31.32 -38.07
C ASN A 213 -95.49 -31.17 -37.03
N ASN A 214 -96.35 -30.17 -37.20
CA ASN A 214 -97.38 -29.77 -36.26
C ASN A 214 -98.78 -29.85 -36.88
N GLY A 215 -99.80 -29.98 -36.03
CA GLY A 215 -101.21 -30.02 -36.44
C GLY A 215 -101.96 -31.30 -36.08
N VAL A 216 -103.15 -31.43 -36.67
CA VAL A 216 -104.16 -32.44 -36.34
C VAL A 216 -104.38 -33.43 -37.48
N LEU A 217 -104.34 -34.73 -37.17
CA LEU A 217 -104.78 -35.76 -38.09
C LEU A 217 -106.30 -35.70 -38.22
N THR A 218 -106.78 -35.30 -39.39
CA THR A 218 -108.20 -35.05 -39.66
C THR A 218 -108.76 -36.11 -40.59
N ARG A 219 -109.90 -36.69 -40.21
CA ARG A 219 -110.63 -37.72 -40.97
C ARG A 219 -112.02 -37.23 -41.34
N TYR A 220 -112.39 -37.42 -42.61
CA TYR A 220 -113.63 -36.96 -43.20
C TYR A 220 -114.56 -38.14 -43.52
N TYR A 221 -115.82 -38.05 -43.11
CA TYR A 221 -116.85 -39.08 -43.29
C TYR A 221 -118.15 -38.48 -43.86
N ASP A 222 -118.78 -39.22 -44.77
CA ASP A 222 -120.01 -38.86 -45.48
C ASP A 222 -121.24 -39.34 -44.70
N GLY A 223 -122.02 -38.40 -44.19
CA GLY A 223 -123.12 -38.58 -43.24
C GLY A 223 -122.77 -38.20 -41.79
N ILE A 224 -123.81 -37.90 -41.01
CA ILE A 224 -123.72 -37.42 -39.61
C ILE A 224 -123.66 -38.52 -38.54
N ASP A 225 -124.18 -39.70 -38.87
CA ASP A 225 -124.16 -40.92 -38.04
C ASP A 225 -123.46 -42.08 -38.80
N SER A 226 -122.69 -41.74 -39.83
CA SER A 226 -122.13 -42.66 -40.82
C SER A 226 -120.64 -42.91 -40.61
N ASN A 227 -120.20 -44.13 -40.96
CA ASN A 227 -118.79 -44.52 -40.98
C ASN A 227 -118.23 -44.60 -42.41
N VAL A 228 -118.91 -44.00 -43.41
CA VAL A 228 -118.42 -43.94 -44.80
C VAL A 228 -117.25 -42.95 -44.89
N PHE A 229 -116.05 -43.47 -44.71
CA PHE A 229 -114.79 -42.73 -44.81
C PHE A 229 -114.54 -42.23 -46.24
N LYS A 230 -114.15 -40.95 -46.38
CA LYS A 230 -113.77 -40.32 -47.66
C LYS A 230 -112.28 -40.03 -47.78
N GLY A 231 -111.61 -39.74 -46.66
CA GLY A 231 -110.19 -39.43 -46.66
C GLY A 231 -109.66 -38.98 -45.30
N GLU A 232 -108.35 -38.98 -45.17
CA GLU A 232 -107.63 -38.42 -44.03
C GLU A 232 -106.41 -37.63 -44.49
N VAL A 233 -106.05 -36.60 -43.73
CA VAL A 233 -104.88 -35.74 -43.98
C VAL A 233 -104.39 -35.17 -42.64
N VAL A 234 -103.08 -35.01 -42.50
CA VAL A 234 -102.51 -34.25 -41.38
C VAL A 234 -102.63 -32.77 -41.72
N GLU A 235 -103.54 -32.09 -41.04
CA GLU A 235 -103.83 -30.68 -41.24
C GLU A 235 -102.94 -29.84 -40.33
N PRO A 236 -102.05 -28.97 -40.84
CA PRO A 236 -101.21 -28.09 -40.02
C PRO A 236 -102.02 -26.88 -39.51
N GLU A 237 -103.11 -27.16 -38.80
CA GLU A 237 -104.07 -26.23 -38.22
C GLU A 237 -104.45 -26.68 -36.80
N SER A 238 -105.16 -25.83 -36.04
CA SER A 238 -105.64 -26.19 -34.70
C SER A 238 -106.92 -27.04 -34.74
N PHE A 239 -107.44 -27.38 -33.56
CA PHE A 239 -108.76 -27.99 -33.42
C PHE A 239 -109.92 -27.02 -33.76
N THR A 240 -109.66 -25.72 -33.87
CA THR A 240 -110.65 -24.72 -34.28
C THR A 240 -110.63 -24.53 -35.80
N LYS A 241 -111.78 -24.70 -36.47
CA LYS A 241 -111.93 -24.55 -37.93
C LYS A 241 -113.34 -24.16 -38.34
N HIS A 242 -113.43 -23.28 -39.33
CA HIS A 242 -114.66 -22.91 -40.01
C HIS A 242 -114.66 -23.54 -41.42
N TYR A 243 -115.58 -24.44 -41.71
CA TYR A 243 -115.50 -25.25 -42.94
C TYR A 243 -116.03 -24.52 -44.19
N GLY A 244 -116.74 -23.41 -44.00
CA GLY A 244 -117.11 -22.46 -45.08
C GLY A 244 -118.27 -22.92 -45.97
N LYS A 245 -118.48 -22.20 -47.08
CA LYS A 245 -119.57 -22.46 -48.06
C LYS A 245 -119.26 -23.58 -49.07
N TYR A 246 -118.08 -24.20 -48.97
CA TYR A 246 -117.58 -25.22 -49.90
C TYR A 246 -117.48 -26.57 -49.18
N GLU A 247 -117.22 -27.64 -49.91
CA GLU A 247 -117.01 -28.94 -49.26
C GLU A 247 -115.69 -28.95 -48.48
N PRO A 248 -115.66 -29.50 -47.25
CA PRO A 248 -114.48 -29.44 -46.39
C PRO A 248 -113.37 -30.41 -46.85
N TYR A 249 -113.70 -31.37 -47.71
CA TYR A 249 -112.79 -32.30 -48.36
C TYR A 249 -113.35 -32.65 -49.75
N PRO A 250 -112.51 -32.86 -50.78
CA PRO A 250 -112.98 -33.11 -52.15
C PRO A 250 -113.91 -34.32 -52.26
N GLY A 251 -115.09 -34.13 -52.86
CA GLY A 251 -116.11 -35.16 -53.04
C GLY A 251 -116.87 -35.59 -51.77
N LEU A 252 -116.81 -34.79 -50.69
CA LEU A 252 -117.60 -35.00 -49.47
C LEU A 252 -118.98 -34.33 -49.54
N GLY A 253 -119.13 -33.24 -50.30
CA GLY A 253 -120.32 -32.39 -50.27
C GLY A 253 -120.29 -31.33 -49.17
N ARG A 254 -121.26 -30.40 -49.21
CA ARG A 254 -121.34 -29.23 -48.32
C ARG A 254 -122.15 -29.45 -47.05
N ASP A 255 -123.04 -30.43 -47.08
CA ASP A 255 -124.02 -30.75 -46.04
C ASP A 255 -123.85 -32.23 -45.64
N TYR A 256 -124.37 -32.62 -44.47
CA TYR A 256 -124.34 -34.00 -43.96
C TYR A 256 -122.97 -34.70 -43.95
N TYR A 257 -122.01 -34.16 -43.18
CA TYR A 257 -120.68 -34.78 -43.02
C TYR A 257 -120.23 -34.83 -41.57
N THR A 258 -119.25 -35.69 -41.27
CA THR A 258 -118.56 -35.77 -39.98
C THR A 258 -117.06 -35.59 -40.15
N VAL A 259 -116.46 -34.72 -39.33
CA VAL A 259 -115.01 -34.50 -39.24
C VAL A 259 -114.51 -34.97 -37.88
N LYS A 260 -113.44 -35.77 -37.87
CA LYS A 260 -112.76 -36.22 -36.64
C LYS A 260 -111.32 -35.74 -36.65
N LYS A 261 -110.95 -34.88 -35.70
CA LYS A 261 -109.59 -34.37 -35.49
C LYS A 261 -108.93 -35.10 -34.32
N THR A 262 -107.70 -35.58 -34.54
CA THR A 262 -106.87 -36.19 -33.50
C THR A 262 -105.52 -35.49 -33.44
N GLY A 263 -105.04 -35.18 -32.25
CA GLY A 263 -103.71 -34.60 -32.06
C GLY A 263 -103.17 -34.88 -30.66
N TYR A 264 -101.85 -34.87 -30.54
CA TYR A 264 -101.11 -35.11 -29.30
C TYR A 264 -100.44 -33.82 -28.85
N ILE A 265 -100.49 -33.54 -27.55
CA ILE A 265 -99.93 -32.31 -26.96
C ILE A 265 -98.95 -32.72 -25.87
N TYR A 266 -97.75 -32.14 -25.86
CA TYR A 266 -96.79 -32.28 -24.78
C TYR A 266 -97.10 -31.28 -23.66
N ILE A 267 -97.18 -31.78 -22.43
CA ILE A 267 -97.55 -30.96 -21.27
C ILE A 267 -96.32 -30.21 -20.76
N SER A 268 -96.33 -28.90 -20.99
CA SER A 268 -95.26 -27.96 -20.65
C SER A 268 -95.31 -27.46 -19.20
N GLU A 269 -96.45 -27.57 -18.52
CA GLU A 269 -96.71 -27.11 -17.15
C GLU A 269 -97.49 -28.16 -16.34
N THR A 270 -97.12 -28.38 -15.08
CA THR A 270 -97.92 -29.24 -14.19
C THR A 270 -99.06 -28.43 -13.57
N GLY A 271 -100.30 -28.92 -13.67
CA GLY A 271 -101.43 -28.31 -12.98
C GLY A 271 -102.79 -28.67 -13.57
N ASN A 272 -103.80 -27.86 -13.23
CA ASN A 272 -105.16 -28.02 -13.74
C ASN A 272 -105.32 -27.34 -15.11
N TYR A 273 -105.72 -28.13 -16.09
CA TYR A 273 -106.20 -27.69 -17.39
C TYR A 273 -107.73 -27.75 -17.43
N SER A 274 -108.36 -26.91 -18.24
CA SER A 274 -109.79 -27.02 -18.57
C SER A 274 -109.98 -26.75 -20.06
N PHE A 275 -110.98 -27.36 -20.69
CA PHE A 275 -111.28 -27.20 -22.11
C PHE A 275 -112.63 -26.52 -22.30
N HIS A 276 -112.74 -25.65 -23.30
CA HIS A 276 -113.98 -25.04 -23.74
C HIS A 276 -114.20 -25.38 -25.22
N GLY A 277 -115.35 -25.97 -25.56
CA GLY A 277 -115.55 -26.54 -26.89
C GLY A 277 -117.00 -26.64 -27.31
N GLY A 278 -117.19 -26.66 -28.63
CA GLY A 278 -118.49 -26.80 -29.30
C GLY A 278 -118.34 -26.77 -30.82
N GLY A 279 -119.46 -26.97 -31.52
CA GLY A 279 -119.48 -27.02 -32.98
C GLY A 279 -120.88 -26.94 -33.55
N ASP A 280 -120.94 -26.80 -34.87
CA ASP A 280 -122.16 -26.69 -35.68
C ASP A 280 -122.18 -27.89 -36.65
N ASP A 281 -123.08 -28.88 -36.53
CA ASP A 281 -124.26 -28.97 -35.63
C ASP A 281 -124.01 -29.76 -34.32
N ARG A 282 -123.21 -30.84 -34.35
CA ARG A 282 -123.04 -31.80 -33.24
C ARG A 282 -121.57 -31.96 -32.88
N TYR A 283 -121.23 -31.87 -31.59
CA TYR A 283 -119.85 -31.88 -31.11
C TYR A 283 -119.59 -32.89 -29.98
N THR A 284 -118.44 -33.56 -30.04
CA THR A 284 -117.90 -34.44 -28.98
C THR A 284 -116.40 -34.21 -28.81
N LEU A 285 -115.92 -34.19 -27.56
CA LEU A 285 -114.51 -34.08 -27.17
C LEU A 285 -114.14 -35.24 -26.24
N ALA A 286 -113.04 -35.92 -26.55
CA ALA A 286 -112.37 -36.85 -25.64
C ALA A 286 -110.89 -36.48 -25.45
N VAL A 287 -110.38 -36.79 -24.26
CA VAL A 287 -108.97 -36.62 -23.88
C VAL A 287 -108.45 -37.94 -23.32
N ASP A 288 -107.38 -38.48 -23.91
CA ASP A 288 -106.82 -39.82 -23.63
C ASP A 288 -107.85 -40.96 -23.65
N GLY A 289 -108.91 -40.79 -24.45
CA GLY A 289 -110.03 -41.72 -24.59
C GLY A 289 -111.20 -41.50 -23.62
N GLU A 290 -111.06 -40.61 -22.63
CA GLU A 290 -112.16 -40.20 -21.76
C GLU A 290 -113.01 -39.10 -22.43
N VAL A 291 -114.31 -39.35 -22.61
CA VAL A 291 -115.23 -38.39 -23.25
C VAL A 291 -115.65 -37.31 -22.25
N LEU A 292 -115.14 -36.09 -22.43
CA LEU A 292 -115.39 -34.94 -21.54
C LEU A 292 -116.59 -34.10 -21.99
N ILE A 293 -116.87 -34.04 -23.29
CA ILE A 293 -118.06 -33.39 -23.87
C ILE A 293 -118.66 -34.39 -24.86
N LYS A 294 -119.97 -34.64 -24.79
CA LYS A 294 -120.64 -35.65 -25.61
C LYS A 294 -121.90 -35.09 -26.28
N ASP A 295 -122.00 -35.30 -27.60
CA ASP A 295 -123.18 -35.03 -28.43
C ASP A 295 -123.82 -33.64 -28.19
N LEU A 296 -122.98 -32.62 -27.98
CA LEU A 296 -123.40 -31.24 -27.75
C LEU A 296 -124.00 -30.66 -29.04
N MET A 297 -125.23 -30.16 -28.97
CA MET A 297 -125.93 -29.53 -30.11
C MET A 297 -125.62 -28.03 -30.20
N TYR A 298 -125.46 -27.52 -31.42
CA TYR A 298 -125.47 -26.10 -31.76
C TYR A 298 -126.72 -25.38 -31.18
N PRO A 299 -126.64 -24.10 -30.75
CA PRO A 299 -125.48 -23.19 -30.76
C PRO A 299 -124.59 -23.26 -29.51
N ASN A 300 -124.58 -24.38 -28.79
CA ASN A 300 -123.94 -24.45 -27.48
C ASN A 300 -122.42 -24.70 -27.57
N MET A 301 -121.68 -23.98 -26.74
CA MET A 301 -120.34 -24.36 -26.28
C MET A 301 -120.40 -24.68 -24.79
N THR A 302 -119.52 -25.55 -24.30
CA THR A 302 -119.46 -25.90 -22.87
C THR A 302 -118.02 -26.04 -22.38
N THR A 303 -117.85 -25.99 -21.06
CA THR A 303 -116.55 -26.05 -20.39
C THR A 303 -116.43 -27.32 -19.55
N THR A 304 -115.31 -28.01 -19.65
CA THR A 304 -115.02 -29.21 -18.85
C THR A 304 -114.66 -28.83 -17.40
N GLY A 305 -114.78 -29.80 -16.49
CA GLY A 305 -114.09 -29.72 -15.20
C GLY A 305 -112.56 -29.61 -15.36
N ASN A 306 -111.87 -29.37 -14.24
CA ASN A 306 -110.41 -29.36 -14.20
C ASN A 306 -109.86 -30.79 -14.43
N LEU A 307 -108.98 -30.94 -15.41
CA LEU A 307 -108.16 -32.12 -15.66
C LEU A 307 -106.74 -31.82 -15.15
N TYR A 308 -106.24 -32.60 -14.18
CA TYR A 308 -104.87 -32.42 -13.67
C TYR A 308 -103.88 -33.15 -14.57
N LEU A 309 -102.88 -32.43 -15.07
CA LEU A 309 -101.85 -32.96 -15.98
C LEU A 309 -100.44 -32.66 -15.43
N GLU A 310 -99.50 -33.57 -15.70
CA GLU A 310 -98.11 -33.47 -15.24
C GLU A 310 -97.18 -33.04 -16.38
N LYS A 311 -96.31 -32.06 -16.10
CA LYS A 311 -95.24 -31.65 -17.02
C LYS A 311 -94.36 -32.84 -17.39
N GLY A 312 -94.06 -33.00 -18.68
CA GLY A 312 -93.31 -34.14 -19.20
C GLY A 312 -94.19 -35.26 -19.76
N THR A 313 -95.50 -35.21 -19.55
CA THR A 313 -96.46 -36.15 -20.15
C THR A 313 -96.94 -35.66 -21.52
N THR A 314 -97.66 -36.53 -22.23
CA THR A 314 -98.36 -36.19 -23.48
C THR A 314 -99.80 -36.64 -23.37
N ILE A 315 -100.74 -35.78 -23.77
CA ILE A 315 -102.17 -36.12 -23.89
C ILE A 315 -102.57 -36.30 -25.34
N LYS A 316 -103.59 -37.13 -25.60
CA LYS A 316 -104.26 -37.29 -26.89
C LYS A 316 -105.62 -36.58 -26.86
N ILE A 317 -105.82 -35.59 -27.72
CA ILE A 317 -107.11 -34.92 -27.94
C ILE A 317 -107.82 -35.57 -29.13
N GLU A 318 -109.12 -35.88 -28.97
CA GLU A 318 -110.00 -36.37 -30.01
C GLU A 318 -111.27 -35.52 -30.08
N GLN A 319 -111.39 -34.69 -31.11
CA GLN A 319 -112.54 -33.84 -31.36
C GLN A 319 -113.35 -34.41 -32.54
N THR A 320 -114.67 -34.53 -32.39
CA THR A 320 -115.59 -34.95 -33.47
C THR A 320 -116.65 -33.87 -33.65
N MET A 321 -116.85 -33.44 -34.89
CA MET A 321 -117.94 -32.55 -35.29
C MET A 321 -118.75 -33.21 -36.43
N ALA A 322 -120.08 -33.14 -36.37
CA ALA A 322 -120.95 -33.52 -37.48
C ALA A 322 -121.87 -32.35 -37.89
N ASN A 323 -121.85 -32.00 -39.17
CA ASN A 323 -122.60 -30.92 -39.81
C ASN A 323 -123.79 -31.51 -40.58
N GLN A 324 -125.00 -31.01 -40.36
CA GLN A 324 -126.22 -31.45 -41.06
C GLN A 324 -126.48 -30.58 -42.29
N GLN A 325 -126.51 -29.25 -42.13
CA GLN A 325 -126.83 -28.30 -43.21
C GLN A 325 -126.07 -26.99 -43.03
N GLN A 326 -125.81 -26.27 -44.13
CA GLN A 326 -125.10 -25.00 -44.12
C GLN A 326 -123.64 -25.15 -43.64
N VAL A 327 -123.08 -24.08 -43.10
CA VAL A 327 -121.64 -23.92 -42.86
C VAL A 327 -121.26 -24.51 -41.50
N GLY A 328 -120.68 -25.71 -41.50
CA GLY A 328 -120.16 -26.34 -40.29
C GLY A 328 -118.98 -25.59 -39.66
N HIS A 329 -118.84 -25.73 -38.34
CA HIS A 329 -117.79 -25.13 -37.53
C HIS A 329 -117.41 -26.05 -36.36
N SER A 330 -116.14 -26.07 -35.96
CA SER A 330 -115.68 -26.71 -34.73
C SER A 330 -114.71 -25.80 -33.99
N SER A 331 -114.83 -25.70 -32.67
CA SER A 331 -113.90 -24.96 -31.81
C SER A 331 -113.42 -25.83 -30.64
N LEU A 332 -112.16 -25.66 -30.25
CA LEU A 332 -111.62 -26.19 -29.00
C LEU A 332 -110.54 -25.24 -28.46
N GLU A 333 -110.90 -24.58 -27.38
CA GLU A 333 -110.02 -23.76 -26.57
C GLU A 333 -109.63 -24.53 -25.30
N TRP A 334 -108.50 -24.14 -24.71
CA TRP A 334 -108.07 -24.60 -23.40
C TRP A 334 -107.72 -23.44 -22.48
N LYS A 335 -107.60 -23.74 -21.19
CA LYS A 335 -107.02 -22.88 -20.18
C LYS A 335 -105.96 -23.68 -19.44
N THR A 336 -104.70 -23.31 -19.63
CA THR A 336 -103.54 -23.90 -18.93
C THR A 336 -103.42 -23.38 -17.48
N PRO A 337 -102.56 -23.98 -16.63
CA PRO A 337 -102.35 -23.52 -15.26
C PRO A 337 -101.88 -22.05 -15.14
N SER A 338 -101.08 -21.57 -16.10
CA SER A 338 -100.60 -20.19 -16.17
C SER A 338 -101.59 -19.20 -16.80
N GLN A 339 -102.59 -19.67 -17.55
CA GLN A 339 -103.54 -18.80 -18.27
C GLN A 339 -104.70 -18.31 -17.38
N SER A 340 -105.13 -17.07 -17.61
CA SER A 340 -106.29 -16.47 -16.94
C SER A 340 -107.62 -16.74 -17.67
N GLN A 341 -107.57 -16.90 -18.99
CA GLN A 341 -108.71 -17.04 -19.90
C GLN A 341 -108.57 -18.27 -20.81
N PHE A 342 -109.65 -18.66 -21.49
CA PHE A 342 -109.57 -19.67 -22.55
C PHE A 342 -108.90 -19.08 -23.79
N MET A 343 -108.13 -19.92 -24.48
CA MET A 343 -107.40 -19.60 -25.71
C MET A 343 -107.45 -20.82 -26.64
N ASP A 344 -107.43 -20.61 -27.96
CA ASP A 344 -107.21 -21.71 -28.93
C ASP A 344 -105.94 -22.50 -28.55
N ILE A 345 -106.00 -23.83 -28.70
CA ILE A 345 -104.83 -24.69 -28.57
C ILE A 345 -103.85 -24.34 -29.70
N PRO A 346 -102.61 -23.85 -29.42
CA PRO A 346 -101.69 -23.43 -30.47
C PRO A 346 -101.30 -24.60 -31.36
N VAL A 347 -101.41 -24.44 -32.69
CA VAL A 347 -101.03 -25.49 -33.66
C VAL A 347 -99.61 -26.00 -33.45
N THR A 348 -98.69 -25.11 -33.05
CA THR A 348 -97.29 -25.40 -32.72
C THR A 348 -97.08 -26.35 -31.53
N GLU A 349 -98.11 -26.57 -30.71
CA GLU A 349 -98.09 -27.49 -29.57
C GLU A 349 -98.81 -28.82 -29.86
N VAL A 350 -99.45 -28.94 -31.03
CA VAL A 350 -100.17 -30.15 -31.47
C VAL A 350 -99.33 -30.94 -32.47
N TYR A 351 -99.31 -32.26 -32.33
CA TYR A 351 -98.59 -33.20 -33.18
C TYR A 351 -99.49 -34.35 -33.63
N GLU A 352 -99.25 -34.92 -34.81
CA GLU A 352 -100.03 -36.05 -35.34
C GLU A 352 -99.87 -37.36 -34.53
N SER A 353 -98.76 -37.50 -33.77
CA SER A 353 -98.41 -38.71 -33.02
C SER A 353 -97.77 -38.39 -31.66
N LYS A 354 -97.85 -39.35 -30.73
CA LYS A 354 -97.25 -39.27 -29.40
C LYS A 354 -95.72 -39.20 -29.47
N GLU A 355 -95.11 -39.91 -30.40
CA GLU A 355 -93.65 -39.95 -30.61
C GLU A 355 -93.14 -38.58 -31.07
N LYS A 356 -93.85 -37.91 -31.99
CA LYS A 356 -93.54 -36.54 -32.42
C LYS A 356 -93.69 -35.54 -31.27
N ALA A 357 -94.73 -35.67 -30.45
CA ALA A 357 -94.93 -34.82 -29.27
C ALA A 357 -93.85 -35.03 -28.18
N LEU A 358 -93.28 -36.23 -28.04
CA LEU A 358 -92.17 -36.48 -27.11
C LEU A 358 -90.83 -35.98 -27.66
N ALA A 359 -90.57 -36.16 -28.97
CA ALA A 359 -89.32 -35.76 -29.61
C ALA A 359 -89.07 -34.25 -29.57
N SER A 360 -90.13 -33.42 -29.66
CA SER A 360 -89.99 -31.96 -29.60
C SER A 360 -89.41 -31.46 -28.28
N ASN A 361 -89.67 -32.14 -27.17
CA ASN A 361 -89.07 -31.81 -25.87
C ASN A 361 -87.58 -32.18 -25.80
N GLU A 362 -87.15 -33.24 -26.49
CA GLU A 362 -85.72 -33.57 -26.58
C GLU A 362 -84.96 -32.52 -27.41
N ASP A 363 -85.52 -32.07 -28.53
CA ASP A 363 -84.93 -31.02 -29.37
C ASP A 363 -84.86 -29.66 -28.64
N LEU A 364 -85.91 -29.25 -27.92
CA LEU A 364 -85.87 -28.05 -27.07
C LEU A 364 -84.74 -28.10 -26.04
N SER A 365 -84.52 -29.26 -25.39
CA SER A 365 -83.44 -29.42 -24.40
C SER A 365 -82.04 -29.27 -25.02
N PHE A 366 -81.88 -29.66 -26.29
CA PHE A 366 -80.64 -29.51 -27.04
C PHE A 366 -80.42 -28.06 -27.47
N GLU A 367 -81.45 -27.34 -27.93
CA GLU A 367 -81.33 -25.94 -28.33
C GLU A 367 -80.92 -25.04 -27.17
N GLU A 368 -81.51 -25.21 -25.97
CA GLU A 368 -81.11 -24.50 -24.76
C GLU A 368 -79.62 -24.71 -24.43
N ALA A 369 -79.17 -25.98 -24.45
CA ALA A 369 -77.80 -26.34 -24.13
C ALA A 369 -76.80 -25.85 -25.20
N ASN A 370 -77.16 -25.93 -26.48
CA ASN A 370 -76.37 -25.42 -27.60
C ASN A 370 -76.24 -23.89 -27.55
N ALA A 371 -77.32 -23.17 -27.28
CA ALA A 371 -77.30 -21.72 -27.11
C ALA A 371 -76.41 -21.30 -25.92
N ALA A 372 -76.52 -21.99 -24.78
CA ALA A 372 -75.68 -21.73 -23.61
C ALA A 372 -74.19 -21.95 -23.88
N VAL A 373 -73.83 -23.09 -24.49
CA VAL A 373 -72.45 -23.39 -24.89
C VAL A 373 -71.91 -22.35 -25.88
N ASN A 374 -72.68 -22.00 -26.91
CA ASN A 374 -72.25 -21.05 -27.92
C ASN A 374 -72.04 -19.64 -27.34
N ASN A 375 -72.90 -19.20 -26.41
CA ASN A 375 -72.76 -17.91 -25.72
C ASN A 375 -71.47 -17.76 -24.88
N LEU A 376 -70.78 -18.86 -24.54
CA LEU A 376 -69.45 -18.80 -23.90
C LEU A 376 -68.38 -18.22 -24.83
N PHE A 377 -68.63 -18.21 -26.13
CA PHE A 377 -67.68 -17.82 -27.18
C PHE A 377 -68.00 -16.48 -27.84
N THR A 378 -66.94 -15.81 -28.29
CA THR A 378 -67.02 -14.58 -29.07
C THR A 378 -67.80 -14.84 -30.36
N ASN A 379 -68.70 -13.92 -30.74
CA ASN A 379 -69.62 -14.06 -31.87
C ASN A 379 -70.54 -15.30 -31.82
N LYS A 380 -70.64 -15.95 -30.66
CA LYS A 380 -71.34 -17.24 -30.46
C LYS A 380 -70.77 -18.40 -31.29
N ASP A 381 -69.50 -18.33 -31.70
CA ASP A 381 -68.84 -19.38 -32.47
C ASP A 381 -67.99 -20.29 -31.56
N PRO A 382 -68.39 -21.55 -31.31
CA PRO A 382 -67.61 -22.50 -30.51
C PRO A 382 -66.26 -22.89 -31.15
N ASN A 383 -66.01 -22.55 -32.42
CA ASN A 383 -64.71 -22.69 -33.05
C ASN A 383 -63.73 -21.56 -32.68
N GLY A 384 -64.23 -20.43 -32.19
CA GLY A 384 -63.43 -19.28 -31.77
C GLY A 384 -62.85 -19.35 -30.36
N ASN A 385 -62.69 -18.16 -29.76
CA ASN A 385 -62.22 -17.94 -28.39
C ASN A 385 -63.41 -17.59 -27.46
N ILE A 386 -63.33 -18.00 -26.20
CA ILE A 386 -64.27 -17.57 -25.15
C ILE A 386 -64.32 -16.04 -25.04
N THR A 387 -65.45 -15.50 -24.58
CA THR A 387 -65.59 -14.06 -24.35
C THR A 387 -64.63 -13.57 -23.25
N SER A 388 -64.32 -12.28 -23.26
CA SER A 388 -63.53 -11.65 -22.17
C SER A 388 -64.23 -11.73 -20.82
N THR A 389 -65.57 -11.86 -20.81
CA THR A 389 -66.43 -11.95 -19.62
C THR A 389 -66.71 -13.36 -19.14
N THR A 390 -66.46 -14.41 -19.93
CA THR A 390 -66.76 -15.81 -19.56
C THR A 390 -66.04 -16.19 -18.25
N THR A 391 -66.82 -16.73 -17.30
CA THR A 391 -66.43 -17.18 -15.96
C THR A 391 -66.65 -18.69 -15.79
N GLN A 392 -66.16 -19.25 -14.68
CA GLN A 392 -66.43 -20.65 -14.34
C GLN A 392 -67.93 -20.93 -14.15
N ALA A 393 -68.66 -19.98 -13.56
CA ALA A 393 -70.09 -20.13 -13.33
C ALA A 393 -70.90 -20.23 -14.64
N ASP A 394 -70.45 -19.58 -15.72
CA ASP A 394 -71.08 -19.70 -17.03
C ASP A 394 -70.87 -21.10 -17.65
N ILE A 395 -69.67 -21.67 -17.46
CA ILE A 395 -69.35 -23.03 -17.90
C ILE A 395 -70.14 -24.06 -17.10
N ASP A 396 -70.21 -23.91 -15.77
CA ASP A 396 -70.98 -24.78 -14.88
C ASP A 396 -72.48 -24.73 -15.21
N ALA A 397 -73.01 -23.54 -15.54
CA ALA A 397 -74.40 -23.37 -15.98
C ALA A 397 -74.67 -24.05 -17.34
N ALA A 398 -73.75 -23.94 -18.30
CA ALA A 398 -73.85 -24.66 -19.58
C ALA A 398 -73.76 -26.18 -19.37
N GLN A 399 -72.89 -26.68 -18.49
CA GLN A 399 -72.81 -28.10 -18.13
C GLN A 399 -74.14 -28.61 -17.56
N ALA A 400 -74.79 -27.83 -16.70
CA ALA A 400 -76.08 -28.18 -16.12
C ALA A 400 -77.20 -28.33 -17.17
N LEU A 401 -77.12 -27.61 -18.30
CA LEU A 401 -78.04 -27.75 -19.43
C LEU A 401 -77.68 -28.96 -20.31
N ILE A 402 -76.40 -29.16 -20.64
CA ILE A 402 -75.91 -30.36 -21.36
C ILE A 402 -76.34 -31.64 -20.63
N ASN A 403 -76.32 -31.62 -19.29
CA ASN A 403 -76.74 -32.77 -18.49
C ASN A 403 -78.21 -33.18 -18.71
N LYS A 404 -79.10 -32.25 -19.10
CA LYS A 404 -80.51 -32.52 -19.42
C LYS A 404 -80.74 -33.16 -20.80
N VAL A 405 -79.79 -33.01 -21.73
CA VAL A 405 -79.89 -33.59 -23.08
C VAL A 405 -79.84 -35.11 -22.98
N THR A 406 -80.85 -35.78 -23.55
CA THR A 406 -81.03 -37.25 -23.55
C THR A 406 -80.33 -37.93 -24.73
N ASP A 407 -80.32 -37.30 -25.92
CA ASP A 407 -79.56 -37.76 -27.08
C ASP A 407 -78.05 -37.71 -26.77
N GLN A 408 -77.45 -38.90 -26.68
CA GLN A 408 -76.04 -39.08 -26.34
C GLN A 408 -75.09 -38.45 -27.36
N THR A 409 -75.43 -38.46 -28.65
CA THR A 409 -74.58 -37.92 -29.73
C THR A 409 -74.53 -36.39 -29.65
N LYS A 410 -75.71 -35.77 -29.53
CA LYS A 410 -75.87 -34.32 -29.32
C LYS A 410 -75.16 -33.87 -28.04
N LYS A 411 -75.28 -34.66 -26.96
CA LYS A 411 -74.61 -34.40 -25.67
C LYS A 411 -73.09 -34.43 -25.77
N GLU A 412 -72.51 -35.41 -26.46
CA GLU A 412 -71.06 -35.52 -26.69
C GLU A 412 -70.50 -34.37 -27.54
N GLU A 413 -71.25 -33.91 -28.55
CA GLU A 413 -70.89 -32.74 -29.36
C GLU A 413 -70.79 -31.47 -28.47
N LEU A 414 -71.83 -31.21 -27.68
CA LEU A 414 -71.86 -30.06 -26.77
C LEU A 414 -70.78 -30.15 -25.69
N GLN A 415 -70.55 -31.33 -25.11
CA GLN A 415 -69.49 -31.55 -24.13
C GLN A 415 -68.10 -31.26 -24.72
N THR A 416 -67.86 -31.61 -25.98
CA THR A 416 -66.60 -31.31 -26.67
C THR A 416 -66.36 -29.80 -26.79
N LYS A 417 -67.41 -29.04 -27.17
CA LYS A 417 -67.37 -27.57 -27.23
C LYS A 417 -67.15 -26.96 -25.84
N LEU A 418 -67.84 -27.46 -24.81
CA LEU A 418 -67.70 -26.97 -23.43
C LEU A 418 -66.30 -27.22 -22.86
N ASN A 419 -65.73 -28.42 -23.07
CA ASN A 419 -64.36 -28.75 -22.64
C ASN A 419 -63.31 -27.81 -23.25
N LYS A 420 -63.54 -27.34 -24.48
CA LYS A 420 -62.70 -26.33 -25.12
C LYS A 420 -62.84 -24.96 -24.44
N ALA A 421 -64.06 -24.54 -24.08
CA ALA A 421 -64.28 -23.30 -23.32
C ALA A 421 -63.56 -23.33 -21.97
N GLN A 422 -63.66 -24.45 -21.23
CA GLN A 422 -62.94 -24.69 -19.98
C GLN A 422 -61.43 -24.56 -20.18
N SER A 423 -60.88 -25.25 -21.17
CA SER A 423 -59.44 -25.22 -21.47
C SER A 423 -58.92 -23.80 -21.76
N GLN A 424 -59.73 -22.96 -22.42
CA GLN A 424 -59.39 -21.56 -22.68
C GLN A 424 -59.51 -20.68 -21.42
N LEU A 425 -60.50 -20.94 -20.55
CA LEU A 425 -60.66 -20.24 -19.27
C LEU A 425 -59.51 -20.56 -18.32
N ASP A 426 -59.11 -21.83 -18.25
CA ASP A 426 -57.97 -22.30 -17.46
C ASP A 426 -56.67 -21.63 -17.92
N ALA A 427 -56.44 -21.58 -19.24
CA ALA A 427 -55.27 -20.91 -19.82
C ALA A 427 -55.24 -19.40 -19.51
N LYS A 428 -56.39 -18.71 -19.64
CA LYS A 428 -56.56 -17.29 -19.30
C LYS A 428 -56.29 -17.03 -17.81
N THR A 429 -56.75 -17.92 -16.94
CA THR A 429 -56.56 -17.83 -15.48
C THR A 429 -55.09 -18.07 -15.10
N ALA A 430 -54.47 -19.11 -15.64
CA ALA A 430 -53.06 -19.42 -15.42
C ALA A 430 -52.14 -18.30 -15.93
N GLN A 431 -52.48 -17.65 -17.04
CA GLN A 431 -51.74 -16.50 -17.54
C GLN A 431 -51.85 -15.29 -16.59
N ALA A 432 -53.04 -14.96 -16.10
CA ALA A 432 -53.22 -13.87 -15.13
C ALA A 432 -52.44 -14.14 -13.83
N GLU A 433 -52.38 -15.40 -13.38
CA GLU A 433 -51.59 -15.79 -12.21
C GLU A 433 -50.08 -15.69 -12.46
N ALA A 434 -49.60 -16.06 -13.66
CA ALA A 434 -48.20 -15.89 -14.07
C ALA A 434 -47.80 -14.41 -14.15
N GLU A 435 -48.65 -13.55 -14.71
CA GLU A 435 -48.46 -12.09 -14.74
C GLU A 435 -48.40 -11.48 -13.34
N ASN A 436 -49.27 -11.93 -12.42
CA ASN A 436 -49.26 -11.46 -11.02
C ASN A 436 -47.99 -11.90 -10.29
N LYS A 437 -47.59 -13.17 -10.41
CA LYS A 437 -46.35 -13.71 -9.80
C LYS A 437 -45.09 -13.03 -10.34
N ALA A 438 -45.02 -12.79 -11.65
CA ALA A 438 -43.89 -12.08 -12.26
C ALA A 438 -43.84 -10.62 -11.82
N ARG A 439 -44.99 -9.92 -11.75
CA ARG A 439 -45.08 -8.54 -11.25
C ARG A 439 -44.66 -8.44 -9.78
N GLU A 440 -45.14 -9.34 -8.92
CA GLU A 440 -44.74 -9.34 -7.51
C GLU A 440 -43.24 -9.61 -7.33
N ALA A 441 -42.69 -10.57 -8.08
CA ALA A 441 -41.26 -10.86 -8.04
C ALA A 441 -40.40 -9.66 -8.48
N VAL A 442 -40.73 -9.02 -9.61
CA VAL A 442 -40.04 -7.81 -10.09
C VAL A 442 -40.16 -6.67 -9.07
N ASN A 443 -41.36 -6.38 -8.57
CA ASN A 443 -41.56 -5.32 -7.60
C ASN A 443 -40.75 -5.56 -6.31
N ASN A 444 -40.68 -6.79 -5.80
CA ASN A 444 -39.93 -7.13 -4.59
C ASN A 444 -38.41 -6.92 -4.70
N LEU A 445 -37.85 -6.77 -5.91
CA LEU A 445 -36.44 -6.39 -6.12
C LEU A 445 -36.16 -4.96 -5.65
N PHE A 446 -37.18 -4.11 -5.62
CA PHE A 446 -37.09 -2.69 -5.32
C PHE A 446 -37.56 -2.34 -3.90
N THR A 447 -36.95 -1.29 -3.35
CA THR A 447 -37.39 -0.67 -2.10
C THR A 447 -38.83 -0.18 -2.25
N ASN A 448 -39.63 -0.31 -1.19
CA ASN A 448 -41.08 0.00 -1.19
C ASN A 448 -41.94 -0.80 -2.20
N LYS A 449 -41.38 -1.83 -2.85
CA LYS A 449 -42.01 -2.61 -3.92
C LYS A 449 -42.39 -1.79 -5.17
N ASP A 450 -41.63 -0.74 -5.47
CA ASP A 450 -41.85 0.17 -6.61
C ASP A 450 -40.66 0.14 -7.60
N PRO A 451 -40.87 -0.28 -8.87
CA PRO A 451 -39.83 -0.30 -9.92
C PRO A 451 -39.18 1.04 -10.29
N ASN A 452 -39.63 2.16 -9.72
CA ASN A 452 -39.00 3.47 -9.89
C ASN A 452 -38.09 3.86 -8.71
N SER A 453 -38.07 3.05 -7.64
CA SER A 453 -37.20 3.23 -6.48
C SER A 453 -35.83 2.55 -6.69
N ASN A 454 -34.95 2.64 -5.68
CA ASN A 454 -33.69 1.90 -5.66
C ASN A 454 -33.94 0.40 -5.36
N ILE A 455 -33.08 -0.48 -5.89
CA ILE A 455 -33.03 -1.91 -5.52
C ILE A 455 -32.82 -2.10 -4.01
N THR A 456 -33.28 -3.24 -3.48
CA THR A 456 -33.08 -3.54 -2.04
C THR A 456 -31.61 -3.79 -1.71
N ASN A 457 -31.21 -3.46 -0.47
CA ASN A 457 -29.82 -3.58 -0.03
C ASN A 457 -29.28 -5.02 -0.09
N THR A 458 -30.15 -6.01 0.07
CA THR A 458 -29.85 -7.44 0.08
C THR A 458 -29.99 -8.13 -1.27
N MET A 459 -30.46 -7.44 -2.32
CA MET A 459 -30.68 -8.02 -3.64
C MET A 459 -29.40 -8.61 -4.25
N THR A 460 -29.54 -9.78 -4.88
CA THR A 460 -28.49 -10.56 -5.54
C THR A 460 -28.85 -10.83 -7.01
N GLN A 461 -27.90 -11.37 -7.78
CA GLN A 461 -28.16 -11.84 -9.14
C GLN A 461 -29.19 -12.98 -9.18
N ALA A 462 -29.20 -13.86 -8.16
CA ALA A 462 -30.16 -14.95 -8.08
C ALA A 462 -31.61 -14.46 -7.96
N ASP A 463 -31.84 -13.30 -7.35
CA ASP A 463 -33.17 -12.67 -7.26
C ASP A 463 -33.62 -12.14 -8.63
N ILE A 464 -32.71 -11.54 -9.41
CA ILE A 464 -32.95 -11.14 -10.80
C ILE A 464 -33.31 -12.37 -11.65
N ASP A 465 -32.50 -13.43 -11.56
CA ASP A 465 -32.67 -14.65 -12.35
C ASP A 465 -34.01 -15.37 -12.00
N ALA A 466 -34.39 -15.36 -10.72
CA ALA A 466 -35.68 -15.88 -10.27
C ALA A 466 -36.88 -15.06 -10.81
N ALA A 467 -36.78 -13.73 -10.82
CA ALA A 467 -37.78 -12.87 -11.44
C ALA A 467 -37.84 -13.09 -12.97
N GLN A 468 -36.69 -13.21 -13.66
CA GLN A 468 -36.62 -13.54 -15.08
C GLN A 468 -37.31 -14.87 -15.41
N ALA A 469 -37.11 -15.89 -14.57
CA ALA A 469 -37.75 -17.19 -14.73
C ALA A 469 -39.28 -17.13 -14.62
N LEU A 470 -39.83 -16.16 -13.87
CA LEU A 470 -41.27 -15.89 -13.79
C LEU A 470 -41.77 -15.05 -14.98
N ILE A 471 -41.05 -14.00 -15.39
CA ILE A 471 -41.33 -13.23 -16.62
C ILE A 471 -41.35 -14.15 -17.84
N ASN A 472 -40.46 -15.14 -17.90
CA ASN A 472 -40.40 -16.09 -19.01
C ASN A 472 -41.68 -16.91 -19.18
N LYS A 473 -42.46 -17.12 -18.11
CA LYS A 473 -43.77 -17.81 -18.12
C LYS A 473 -44.93 -16.90 -18.55
N VAL A 474 -44.74 -15.57 -18.60
CA VAL A 474 -45.74 -14.65 -19.14
C VAL A 474 -45.78 -14.75 -20.65
N THR A 475 -46.98 -14.94 -21.19
CA THR A 475 -47.28 -15.12 -22.61
C THR A 475 -47.77 -13.84 -23.30
N ASP A 476 -48.38 -12.88 -22.59
CA ASP A 476 -48.69 -11.56 -23.16
C ASP A 476 -47.38 -10.79 -23.46
N PRO A 477 -47.10 -10.44 -24.73
CA PRO A 477 -45.84 -9.81 -25.11
C PRO A 477 -45.70 -8.39 -24.55
N THR A 478 -46.80 -7.66 -24.34
CA THR A 478 -46.79 -6.28 -23.83
C THR A 478 -46.51 -6.25 -22.32
N LYS A 479 -47.16 -7.14 -21.56
CA LYS A 479 -46.93 -7.31 -20.12
C LYS A 479 -45.52 -7.82 -19.85
N LYS A 480 -45.07 -8.81 -20.64
CA LYS A 480 -43.71 -9.35 -20.58
C LYS A 480 -42.67 -8.27 -20.84
N ALA A 481 -42.85 -7.43 -21.87
CA ALA A 481 -41.94 -6.33 -22.19
C ALA A 481 -41.88 -5.26 -21.08
N ALA A 482 -43.01 -4.90 -20.47
CA ALA A 482 -43.05 -3.96 -19.35
C ALA A 482 -42.29 -4.51 -18.12
N LEU A 483 -42.57 -5.76 -17.73
CA LEU A 483 -41.86 -6.42 -16.63
C LEU A 483 -40.36 -6.59 -16.92
N GLN A 484 -39.99 -6.89 -18.16
CA GLN A 484 -38.59 -6.97 -18.58
C GLN A 484 -37.90 -5.61 -18.49
N THR A 485 -38.58 -4.51 -18.83
CA THR A 485 -38.03 -3.15 -18.69
C THR A 485 -37.71 -2.84 -17.24
N ASP A 486 -38.61 -3.20 -16.32
CA ASP A 486 -38.40 -3.01 -14.88
C ASP A 486 -37.30 -3.93 -14.33
N LEU A 487 -37.26 -5.20 -14.74
CA LEU A 487 -36.17 -6.11 -14.38
C LEU A 487 -34.80 -5.60 -14.86
N ASN A 488 -34.74 -5.04 -16.08
CA ASN A 488 -33.52 -4.46 -16.63
C ASN A 488 -33.05 -3.23 -15.82
N LYS A 489 -33.98 -2.44 -15.22
CA LYS A 489 -33.60 -1.37 -14.28
C LYS A 489 -32.94 -1.95 -13.03
N ALA A 490 -33.50 -3.02 -12.47
CA ALA A 490 -32.94 -3.68 -11.29
C ALA A 490 -31.54 -4.25 -11.56
N GLN A 491 -31.35 -4.93 -12.70
CA GLN A 491 -30.04 -5.41 -13.14
C GLN A 491 -29.04 -4.24 -13.27
N SER A 492 -29.42 -3.17 -13.97
CA SER A 492 -28.56 -1.99 -14.17
C SER A 492 -28.10 -1.37 -12.84
N GLN A 493 -28.98 -1.32 -11.82
CA GLN A 493 -28.64 -0.84 -10.49
C GLN A 493 -27.73 -1.83 -9.72
N LEU A 494 -27.91 -3.15 -9.89
CA LEU A 494 -27.05 -4.17 -9.29
C LEU A 494 -25.64 -4.12 -9.88
N ASP A 495 -25.53 -3.96 -11.20
CA ASP A 495 -24.26 -3.85 -11.93
C ASP A 495 -23.51 -2.59 -11.50
N ALA A 496 -24.21 -1.46 -11.36
CA ALA A 496 -23.64 -0.21 -10.84
C ALA A 496 -23.14 -0.36 -9.40
N LYS A 497 -23.94 -0.98 -8.51
CA LYS A 497 -23.57 -1.27 -7.11
C LYS A 497 -22.35 -2.19 -7.01
N THR A 498 -22.28 -3.21 -7.86
CA THR A 498 -21.16 -4.17 -7.92
C THR A 498 -19.89 -3.49 -8.46
N THR A 499 -20.02 -2.72 -9.54
CA THR A 499 -18.92 -1.94 -10.14
C THR A 499 -18.35 -0.92 -9.14
N GLN A 500 -19.21 -0.25 -8.38
CA GLN A 500 -18.80 0.69 -7.33
C GLN A 500 -18.04 -0.04 -6.19
N ALA A 501 -18.52 -1.19 -5.73
CA ALA A 501 -17.82 -2.00 -4.74
C ALA A 501 -16.46 -2.51 -5.24
N GLU A 502 -16.34 -2.89 -6.51
CA GLU A 502 -15.06 -3.21 -7.14
C GLU A 502 -14.11 -2.01 -7.21
N ALA A 503 -14.61 -0.83 -7.59
CA ALA A 503 -13.81 0.39 -7.64
C ALA A 503 -13.26 0.77 -6.25
N GLU A 504 -14.10 0.67 -5.21
CA GLU A 504 -13.70 0.85 -3.81
C GLU A 504 -12.64 -0.17 -3.36
N ASN A 505 -12.80 -1.44 -3.73
CA ASN A 505 -11.85 -2.50 -3.38
C ASN A 505 -10.50 -2.30 -4.08
N LYS A 506 -10.51 -1.99 -5.39
CA LYS A 506 -9.30 -1.73 -6.18
C LYS A 506 -8.57 -0.46 -5.70
N ALA A 507 -9.30 0.60 -5.38
CA ALA A 507 -8.73 1.82 -4.82
C ALA A 507 -8.16 1.58 -3.41
N ARG A 508 -8.87 0.86 -2.55
CA ARG A 508 -8.39 0.48 -1.21
C ARG A 508 -7.15 -0.40 -1.26
N GLU A 509 -7.11 -1.39 -2.14
CA GLU A 509 -5.93 -2.23 -2.32
C GLU A 509 -4.73 -1.42 -2.83
N ALA A 510 -4.93 -0.55 -3.83
CA ALA A 510 -3.89 0.31 -4.36
C ALA A 510 -3.30 1.24 -3.29
N VAL A 511 -4.16 1.95 -2.53
CA VAL A 511 -3.74 2.81 -1.41
C VAL A 511 -3.00 1.99 -0.36
N ASN A 512 -3.56 0.86 0.09
CA ASN A 512 -2.92 0.01 1.09
C ASN A 512 -1.53 -0.46 0.65
N ASN A 513 -1.37 -0.87 -0.62
CA ASN A 513 -0.10 -1.34 -1.18
C ASN A 513 1.02 -0.28 -1.21
N LEU A 514 0.70 1.02 -1.08
CA LEU A 514 1.71 2.07 -0.90
C LEU A 514 2.44 1.97 0.44
N PHE A 515 1.84 1.31 1.42
CA PHE A 515 2.34 1.20 2.79
C PHE A 515 2.91 -0.19 3.12
N THR A 516 3.92 -0.18 3.99
CA THR A 516 4.49 -1.39 4.59
C THR A 516 3.40 -2.18 5.32
N ASN A 517 3.41 -3.51 5.19
CA ASN A 517 2.38 -4.41 5.71
C ASN A 517 0.94 -4.12 5.20
N LYS A 518 0.79 -3.40 4.08
CA LYS A 518 -0.49 -3.00 3.49
C LYS A 518 -1.40 -2.20 4.44
N ASN A 519 -0.82 -1.37 5.31
CA ASN A 519 -1.52 -0.63 6.36
C ASN A 519 -1.33 0.90 6.25
N PRO A 520 -2.36 1.69 5.91
CA PRO A 520 -2.29 3.15 5.77
C PRO A 520 -1.89 3.96 7.01
N ASN A 521 -1.82 3.32 8.19
CA ASN A 521 -1.31 3.95 9.40
C ASN A 521 0.20 3.72 9.62
N GLY A 522 0.88 3.03 8.70
CA GLY A 522 2.31 2.75 8.74
C GLY A 522 3.17 3.68 7.88
N ASN A 523 4.40 3.25 7.63
CA ASN A 523 5.33 3.93 6.71
C ASN A 523 5.13 3.44 5.27
N ILE A 524 5.32 4.33 4.28
CA ILE A 524 5.37 3.97 2.85
C ILE A 524 6.44 2.92 2.57
N THR A 525 6.26 2.14 1.49
CA THR A 525 7.24 1.13 1.08
C THR A 525 8.55 1.78 0.59
N GLY A 526 9.67 1.04 0.72
CA GLY A 526 11.00 1.55 0.37
C GLY A 526 11.16 1.95 -1.11
N THR A 527 10.42 1.28 -2.00
CA THR A 527 10.47 1.42 -3.47
C THR A 527 9.41 2.37 -4.06
N MET A 528 8.54 2.93 -3.23
CA MET A 528 7.39 3.76 -3.63
C MET A 528 7.83 5.01 -4.42
N THR A 529 7.15 5.29 -5.54
CA THR A 529 7.41 6.40 -6.47
C THR A 529 6.17 7.27 -6.70
N GLN A 530 6.31 8.51 -7.18
CA GLN A 530 5.16 9.39 -7.46
C GLN A 530 4.12 8.73 -8.39
N ALA A 531 4.58 7.96 -9.38
CA ALA A 531 3.70 7.24 -10.30
C ALA A 531 2.78 6.21 -9.60
N ASP A 532 3.21 5.64 -8.47
CA ASP A 532 2.38 4.71 -7.69
C ASP A 532 1.24 5.45 -6.97
N ILE A 533 1.50 6.67 -6.47
CA ILE A 533 0.46 7.54 -5.90
C ILE A 533 -0.51 8.02 -6.98
N ASP A 534 0.00 8.45 -8.13
CA ASP A 534 -0.82 8.92 -9.24
C ASP A 534 -1.73 7.78 -9.76
N ALA A 535 -1.22 6.54 -9.82
CA ALA A 535 -2.01 5.35 -10.16
C ALA A 535 -3.11 5.05 -9.12
N ALA A 536 -2.81 5.16 -7.82
CA ALA A 536 -3.81 5.03 -6.76
C ALA A 536 -4.86 6.15 -6.80
N GLN A 537 -4.46 7.40 -7.11
CA GLN A 537 -5.37 8.54 -7.32
C GLN A 537 -6.34 8.30 -8.47
N VAL A 538 -5.89 7.72 -9.59
CA VAL A 538 -6.75 7.35 -10.73
C VAL A 538 -7.81 6.32 -10.31
N LEU A 539 -7.50 5.40 -9.41
CA LEU A 539 -8.46 4.43 -8.88
C LEU A 539 -9.43 5.08 -7.87
N ILE A 540 -8.95 5.92 -6.95
CA ILE A 540 -9.80 6.72 -6.05
C ILE A 540 -10.77 7.60 -6.83
N ASN A 541 -10.34 8.17 -7.96
CA ASN A 541 -11.20 9.01 -8.79
C ASN A 541 -12.41 8.27 -9.37
N LYS A 542 -12.33 6.95 -9.55
CA LYS A 542 -13.44 6.08 -10.00
C LYS A 542 -14.44 5.71 -8.87
N VAL A 543 -14.08 5.94 -7.61
CA VAL A 543 -15.01 5.77 -6.47
C VAL A 543 -16.03 6.91 -6.48
N THR A 544 -17.31 6.58 -6.51
CA THR A 544 -18.42 7.55 -6.50
C THR A 544 -18.97 7.85 -5.09
N ASP A 545 -18.91 6.89 -4.15
CA ASP A 545 -19.24 7.13 -2.73
C ASP A 545 -18.32 8.22 -2.14
N PRO A 546 -18.86 9.39 -1.77
CA PRO A 546 -18.07 10.53 -1.34
C PRO A 546 -17.37 10.30 0.01
N THR A 547 -17.96 9.49 0.89
CA THR A 547 -17.41 9.23 2.23
C THR A 547 -16.20 8.29 2.15
N LYS A 548 -16.33 7.18 1.39
CA LYS A 548 -15.23 6.25 1.17
C LYS A 548 -14.12 6.87 0.31
N LYS A 549 -14.48 7.67 -0.69
CA LYS A 549 -13.52 8.44 -1.49
C LYS A 549 -12.71 9.38 -0.61
N ALA A 550 -13.35 10.11 0.30
CA ALA A 550 -12.66 10.99 1.25
C ALA A 550 -11.71 10.22 2.19
N THR A 551 -12.12 9.05 2.70
CA THR A 551 -11.24 8.20 3.52
C THR A 551 -10.00 7.74 2.76
N LEU A 552 -10.19 7.19 1.55
CA LEU A 552 -9.08 6.73 0.70
C LEU A 552 -8.16 7.89 0.27
N GLN A 553 -8.72 9.06 0.01
CA GLN A 553 -7.95 10.27 -0.29
C GLN A 553 -7.11 10.72 0.91
N ALA A 554 -7.66 10.67 2.13
CA ALA A 554 -6.90 11.01 3.33
C ALA A 554 -5.71 10.07 3.53
N ASP A 555 -5.88 8.77 3.26
CA ASP A 555 -4.81 7.79 3.31
C ASP A 555 -3.78 7.98 2.19
N LEU A 556 -4.20 8.30 0.96
CA LEU A 556 -3.28 8.66 -0.13
C LEU A 556 -2.44 9.92 0.23
N ASN A 557 -3.07 10.93 0.81
CA ASN A 557 -2.39 12.16 1.22
C ASN A 557 -1.34 11.91 2.32
N LYS A 558 -1.52 10.89 3.18
CA LYS A 558 -0.46 10.44 4.12
C LYS A 558 0.73 9.86 3.34
N ALA A 559 0.49 9.02 2.33
CA ALA A 559 1.55 8.45 1.51
C ALA A 559 2.35 9.54 0.79
N GLN A 560 1.67 10.51 0.17
CA GLN A 560 2.30 11.67 -0.49
C GLN A 560 3.18 12.44 0.49
N SER A 561 2.64 12.79 1.66
CA SER A 561 3.37 13.54 2.70
C SER A 561 4.65 12.82 3.15
N GLN A 562 4.62 11.49 3.23
CA GLN A 562 5.81 10.69 3.56
C GLN A 562 6.81 10.60 2.38
N LEU A 563 6.34 10.54 1.13
CA LEU A 563 7.22 10.58 -0.05
C LEU A 563 7.94 11.93 -0.15
N ASP A 564 7.21 13.02 0.02
CA ASP A 564 7.73 14.39 -0.02
C ASP A 564 8.77 14.60 1.09
N ALA A 565 8.49 14.12 2.31
CA ALA A 565 9.44 14.14 3.42
C ALA A 565 10.71 13.32 3.12
N LYS A 566 10.58 12.14 2.49
CA LYS A 566 11.71 11.28 2.07
C LYS A 566 12.56 11.98 1.00
N ALA A 567 11.93 12.65 0.03
CA ALA A 567 12.62 13.43 -1.00
C ALA A 567 13.36 14.63 -0.41
N ALA A 568 12.71 15.39 0.48
CA ALA A 568 13.32 16.50 1.21
C ALA A 568 14.50 16.05 2.08
N GLN A 569 14.41 14.87 2.71
CA GLN A 569 15.52 14.31 3.49
C GLN A 569 16.72 13.93 2.63
N ALA A 570 16.51 13.36 1.44
CA ALA A 570 17.57 13.06 0.49
C ALA A 570 18.30 14.32 0.00
N GLU A 571 17.58 15.44 -0.16
CA GLU A 571 18.16 16.74 -0.50
C GLU A 571 19.02 17.31 0.65
N VAL A 572 18.59 17.15 1.90
CA VAL A 572 19.39 17.51 3.08
C VAL A 572 20.66 16.65 3.19
N GLU A 573 20.55 15.34 2.93
CA GLU A 573 21.71 14.43 2.87
C GLU A 573 22.70 14.82 1.76
N ASN A 574 22.20 15.16 0.57
CA ASN A 574 23.04 15.61 -0.55
C ASN A 574 23.80 16.89 -0.20
N LYS A 575 23.13 17.88 0.41
CA LYS A 575 23.74 19.14 0.87
C LYS A 575 24.78 18.93 1.97
N ALA A 576 24.49 18.07 2.94
CA ALA A 576 25.46 17.72 3.98
C ALA A 576 26.68 17.00 3.39
N ARG A 577 26.48 16.06 2.46
CA ARG A 577 27.57 15.37 1.74
C ARG A 577 28.40 16.32 0.89
N GLU A 578 27.78 17.23 0.15
CA GLU A 578 28.51 18.22 -0.64
C GLU A 578 29.34 19.16 0.26
N ALA A 579 28.76 19.65 1.35
CA ALA A 579 29.47 20.50 2.31
C ALA A 579 30.70 19.78 2.89
N VAL A 580 30.54 18.54 3.38
CA VAL A 580 31.65 17.72 3.89
C VAL A 580 32.70 17.46 2.81
N ASN A 581 32.29 17.05 1.60
CA ASN A 581 33.21 16.80 0.50
C ASN A 581 34.03 18.04 0.15
N ASN A 582 33.42 19.23 0.11
CA ASN A 582 34.08 20.50 -0.23
C ASN A 582 35.17 20.92 0.77
N LEU A 583 35.21 20.35 1.98
CA LEU A 583 36.31 20.57 2.94
C LEU A 583 37.64 19.97 2.45
N PHE A 584 37.57 18.98 1.55
CA PHE A 584 38.72 18.23 1.05
C PHE A 584 39.11 18.61 -0.37
N THR A 585 40.41 18.50 -0.64
CA THR A 585 40.99 18.64 -1.97
C THR A 585 40.35 17.63 -2.93
N ASN A 586 40.04 18.05 -4.15
CA ASN A 586 39.30 17.28 -5.17
C ASN A 586 37.89 16.81 -4.72
N LYS A 587 37.29 17.46 -3.72
CA LYS A 587 35.98 17.12 -3.15
C LYS A 587 35.88 15.67 -2.64
N ASN A 588 36.97 15.11 -2.11
CA ASN A 588 37.06 13.70 -1.73
C ASN A 588 37.50 13.53 -0.25
N PRO A 589 36.61 13.08 0.66
CA PRO A 589 36.93 12.85 2.07
C PRO A 589 38.10 11.92 2.35
N ASN A 590 38.52 11.09 1.38
CA ASN A 590 39.70 10.26 1.54
C ASN A 590 41.02 11.05 1.52
N GLY A 591 41.05 12.27 0.95
CA GLY A 591 42.24 13.09 0.78
C GLY A 591 42.60 14.03 1.94
N ASN A 592 43.34 15.09 1.58
CA ASN A 592 43.74 16.17 2.48
C ASN A 592 42.74 17.33 2.43
N ILE A 593 42.53 18.03 3.55
CA ILE A 593 41.75 19.28 3.62
C ILE A 593 42.27 20.34 2.65
N THR A 594 41.40 21.27 2.26
CA THR A 594 41.80 22.39 1.38
C THR A 594 42.75 23.37 2.10
N GLY A 595 43.61 24.04 1.33
CA GLY A 595 44.63 24.95 1.88
C GLY A 595 44.05 26.14 2.67
N THR A 596 42.83 26.58 2.32
CA THR A 596 42.12 27.73 2.88
C THR A 596 41.09 27.38 3.95
N MET A 597 40.88 26.10 4.26
CA MET A 597 39.85 25.65 5.21
C MET A 597 40.03 26.26 6.61
N THR A 598 38.91 26.65 7.22
CA THR A 598 38.80 27.26 8.55
C THR A 598 37.87 26.44 9.46
N GLN A 599 37.84 26.78 10.76
CA GLN A 599 36.89 26.18 11.69
C GLN A 599 35.42 26.48 11.31
N ALA A 600 35.15 27.67 10.76
CA ALA A 600 33.80 28.05 10.35
C ALA A 600 33.26 27.15 9.21
N ASP A 601 34.13 26.62 8.36
CA ASP A 601 33.75 25.66 7.31
C ASP A 601 33.34 24.30 7.91
N ILE A 602 34.05 23.84 8.94
CA ILE A 602 33.69 22.65 9.72
C ILE A 602 32.32 22.84 10.38
N ASP A 603 32.13 23.97 11.07
CA ASP A 603 30.90 24.27 11.82
C ASP A 603 29.68 24.39 10.87
N ALA A 604 29.87 24.96 9.68
CA ALA A 604 28.85 25.04 8.64
C ALA A 604 28.46 23.66 8.09
N ALA A 605 29.43 22.77 7.87
CA ALA A 605 29.17 21.38 7.49
C ALA A 605 28.46 20.61 8.63
N GLN A 606 28.88 20.80 9.89
CA GLN A 606 28.23 20.22 11.07
C GLN A 606 26.75 20.64 11.17
N ALA A 607 26.43 21.91 10.90
CA ALA A 607 25.06 22.41 10.92
C ALA A 607 24.15 21.76 9.86
N LEU A 608 24.72 21.30 8.73
CA LEU A 608 24.01 20.53 7.71
C LEU A 608 23.89 19.05 8.08
N ILE A 609 24.95 18.43 8.59
CA ILE A 609 24.92 17.05 9.12
C ILE A 609 23.89 16.92 10.25
N ASN A 610 23.74 17.93 11.11
CA ASN A 610 22.78 17.93 12.19
C ASN A 610 21.32 17.80 11.70
N LYS A 611 21.02 18.26 10.48
CA LYS A 611 19.70 18.13 9.83
C LYS A 611 19.48 16.77 9.14
N VAL A 612 20.50 15.93 9.01
CA VAL A 612 20.35 14.55 8.55
C VAL A 612 19.70 13.72 9.66
N THR A 613 18.61 13.03 9.32
CA THR A 613 17.86 12.17 10.26
C THR A 613 18.23 10.68 10.15
N ASP A 614 18.67 10.21 8.98
CA ASP A 614 19.25 8.88 8.80
C ASP A 614 20.54 8.77 9.63
N SER A 615 20.48 7.98 10.72
CA SER A 615 21.58 7.84 11.67
C SER A 615 22.85 7.25 11.05
N THR A 616 22.72 6.39 10.03
CA THR A 616 23.86 5.70 9.41
C THR A 616 24.60 6.65 8.48
N LYS A 617 23.87 7.39 7.63
CA LYS A 617 24.45 8.42 6.76
C LYS A 617 25.00 9.58 7.58
N LYS A 618 24.30 9.99 8.64
CA LYS A 618 24.78 11.00 9.59
C LYS A 618 26.10 10.58 10.22
N ALA A 619 26.22 9.34 10.68
CA ALA A 619 27.46 8.81 11.26
C ALA A 619 28.61 8.77 10.25
N ALA A 620 28.35 8.38 8.99
CA ALA A 620 29.35 8.39 7.93
C ALA A 620 29.86 9.82 7.64
N LEU A 621 28.95 10.78 7.44
CA LEU A 621 29.29 12.18 7.22
C LEU A 621 30.01 12.80 8.43
N GLN A 622 29.64 12.40 9.64
CA GLN A 622 30.33 12.83 10.87
C GLN A 622 31.75 12.28 10.94
N ALA A 623 32.00 11.03 10.51
CA ALA A 623 33.34 10.45 10.48
C ALA A 623 34.25 11.21 9.50
N ASP A 624 33.73 11.55 8.31
CA ASP A 624 34.43 12.39 7.33
C ASP A 624 34.69 13.81 7.87
N LEU A 625 33.71 14.43 8.54
CA LEU A 625 33.88 15.74 9.17
C LEU A 625 34.94 15.72 10.29
N ASN A 626 34.91 14.70 11.14
CA ASN A 626 35.90 14.52 12.22
C ASN A 626 37.32 14.34 11.66
N LYS A 627 37.45 13.71 10.49
CA LYS A 627 38.73 13.61 9.76
C LYS A 627 39.20 14.98 9.25
N ALA A 628 38.30 15.82 8.73
CA ALA A 628 38.64 17.19 8.34
C ALA A 628 39.11 18.03 9.54
N GLN A 629 38.38 17.97 10.67
CA GLN A 629 38.77 18.62 11.92
C GLN A 629 40.16 18.15 12.38
N SER A 630 40.41 16.84 12.43
CA SER A 630 41.69 16.27 12.86
C SER A 630 42.87 16.78 12.01
N GLN A 631 42.67 17.00 10.71
CA GLN A 631 43.70 17.57 9.84
C GLN A 631 43.88 19.08 10.04
N LEU A 632 42.81 19.82 10.37
CA LEU A 632 42.91 21.24 10.72
C LEU A 632 43.68 21.44 12.02
N ASP A 633 43.38 20.63 13.04
CA ASP A 633 44.03 20.65 14.34
C ASP A 633 45.53 20.30 14.19
N ALA A 634 45.85 19.28 13.39
CA ALA A 634 47.24 18.91 13.08
C ALA A 634 48.00 20.04 12.36
N LYS A 635 47.34 20.73 11.41
CA LYS A 635 47.91 21.90 10.70
C LYS A 635 48.15 23.08 11.66
N ALA A 636 47.23 23.34 12.58
CA ALA A 636 47.39 24.38 13.61
C ALA A 636 48.53 24.04 14.59
N ALA A 637 48.58 22.80 15.09
CA ALA A 637 49.64 22.33 15.98
C ALA A 637 51.03 22.35 15.32
N GLN A 638 51.10 22.09 14.01
CA GLN A 638 52.33 22.21 13.22
C GLN A 638 52.82 23.66 13.17
N VAL A 639 51.94 24.64 12.88
CA VAL A 639 52.29 26.07 12.89
C VAL A 639 52.74 26.51 14.29
N GLU A 640 52.11 26.03 15.36
CA GLU A 640 52.52 26.33 16.73
C GLU A 640 53.90 25.73 17.08
N ALA A 641 54.17 24.49 16.66
CA ALA A 641 55.48 23.85 16.83
C ALA A 641 56.59 24.58 16.07
N GLU A 642 56.33 25.01 14.84
CA GLU A 642 57.25 25.84 14.04
C GLU A 642 57.58 27.16 14.75
N ASN A 643 56.55 27.87 15.25
CA ASN A 643 56.74 29.14 15.96
C ASN A 643 57.53 28.96 17.25
N LYS A 644 57.21 27.95 18.06
CA LYS A 644 57.94 27.63 19.32
C LYS A 644 59.39 27.24 19.05
N ALA A 645 59.65 26.44 18.02
CA ALA A 645 61.01 26.09 17.62
C ALA A 645 61.79 27.31 17.10
N ARG A 646 61.15 28.19 16.32
CA ARG A 646 61.75 29.44 15.84
C ARG A 646 62.09 30.40 16.98
N GLU A 647 61.19 30.60 17.94
CA GLU A 647 61.46 31.44 19.10
C GLU A 647 62.60 30.91 19.96
N ALA A 648 62.65 29.59 20.19
CA ALA A 648 63.71 28.96 20.96
C ALA A 648 65.09 29.09 20.28
N VAL A 649 65.18 28.78 18.98
CA VAL A 649 66.43 28.92 18.21
C VAL A 649 66.90 30.38 18.18
N ASN A 650 65.99 31.32 17.90
CA ASN A 650 66.32 32.74 17.88
C ASN A 650 66.86 33.21 19.23
N SER A 651 66.29 32.74 20.35
CA SER A 651 66.66 33.16 21.71
C SER A 651 68.06 32.71 22.17
N LEU A 652 68.73 31.81 21.42
CA LEU A 652 70.14 31.47 21.66
C LEU A 652 71.11 32.60 21.26
N PHE A 653 70.64 33.56 20.46
CA PHE A 653 71.45 34.63 19.89
C PHE A 653 71.12 35.99 20.50
N THR A 654 72.14 36.85 20.55
CA THR A 654 71.99 38.26 20.92
C THR A 654 70.98 38.95 19.99
N ASN A 655 70.12 39.81 20.53
CA ASN A 655 69.00 40.47 19.82
C ASN A 655 67.97 39.51 19.18
N LYS A 656 67.99 38.22 19.54
CA LYS A 656 67.14 37.17 18.94
C LYS A 656 67.35 36.97 17.43
N ASP A 657 68.53 37.28 16.89
CA ASP A 657 68.88 37.12 15.47
C ASP A 657 69.86 35.95 15.23
N PRO A 658 69.45 34.86 14.55
CA PRO A 658 70.31 33.72 14.18
C PRO A 658 71.52 34.03 13.28
N ASN A 659 71.75 35.28 12.89
CA ASN A 659 72.95 35.71 12.17
C ASN A 659 73.98 36.42 13.08
N GLY A 660 73.66 36.62 14.37
CA GLY A 660 74.52 37.26 15.35
C GLY A 660 75.41 36.31 16.19
N ASN A 661 75.92 36.83 17.30
CA ASN A 661 76.67 36.05 18.30
C ASN A 661 75.73 35.42 19.34
N ILE A 662 76.10 34.24 19.86
CA ILE A 662 75.40 33.61 21.00
C ILE A 662 75.41 34.52 22.25
N THR A 663 74.44 34.33 23.13
CA THR A 663 74.38 35.09 24.40
C THR A 663 75.46 34.62 25.39
N GLY A 664 76.06 35.54 26.16
CA GLY A 664 77.15 35.22 27.08
C GLY A 664 76.77 34.37 28.31
N THR A 665 75.48 34.11 28.51
CA THR A 665 74.91 33.29 29.61
C THR A 665 74.43 31.91 29.14
N MET A 666 74.68 31.58 27.88
CA MET A 666 74.15 30.40 27.20
C MET A 666 74.75 29.08 27.73
N THR A 667 73.93 28.04 27.85
CA THR A 667 74.33 26.70 28.33
C THR A 667 73.98 25.59 27.34
N GLN A 668 74.63 24.42 27.45
CA GLN A 668 74.31 23.25 26.62
C GLN A 668 72.82 22.83 26.71
N ALA A 669 72.20 23.01 27.88
CA ALA A 669 70.78 22.70 28.07
C ALA A 669 69.86 23.57 27.19
N ASP A 670 70.26 24.80 26.85
CA ASP A 670 69.50 25.68 25.98
C ASP A 670 69.55 25.22 24.50
N ILE A 671 70.71 24.69 24.04
CA ILE A 671 70.82 24.01 22.74
C ILE A 671 69.89 22.78 22.70
N ASP A 672 69.91 21.96 23.75
CA ASP A 672 69.15 20.72 23.78
C ASP A 672 67.62 20.99 23.83
N ALA A 673 67.20 22.03 24.56
CA ALA A 673 65.81 22.48 24.58
C ALA A 673 65.34 22.99 23.21
N ALA A 674 66.16 23.79 22.52
CA ALA A 674 65.87 24.22 21.15
C ALA A 674 65.80 23.02 20.19
N GLN A 675 66.74 22.08 20.28
CA GLN A 675 66.77 20.85 19.49
C GLN A 675 65.50 20.00 19.68
N ALA A 676 65.02 19.88 20.93
CA ALA A 676 63.80 19.14 21.25
C ALA A 676 62.53 19.78 20.65
N LEU A 677 62.49 21.12 20.53
CA LEU A 677 61.40 21.83 19.87
C LEU A 677 61.48 21.70 18.34
N ILE A 678 62.66 21.82 17.74
CA ILE A 678 62.89 21.54 16.30
C ILE A 678 62.45 20.12 15.93
N ASN A 679 62.72 19.14 16.81
CA ASN A 679 62.32 17.75 16.57
C ASN A 679 60.81 17.56 16.44
N LYS A 680 59.99 18.42 17.07
CA LYS A 680 58.51 18.42 16.97
C LYS A 680 58.00 19.08 15.68
N VAL A 681 58.83 19.83 14.96
CA VAL A 681 58.46 20.36 13.63
C VAL A 681 58.43 19.22 12.62
N THR A 682 57.30 19.08 11.93
CA THR A 682 57.05 18.04 10.91
C THR A 682 57.30 18.52 9.48
N ASP A 683 57.22 19.83 9.20
CA ASP A 683 57.64 20.41 7.91
C ASP A 683 59.16 20.20 7.72
N PRO A 684 59.60 19.39 6.74
CA PRO A 684 61.02 19.07 6.58
C PRO A 684 61.85 20.30 6.17
N THR A 685 61.26 21.23 5.41
CA THR A 685 61.93 22.43 4.92
C THR A 685 62.17 23.42 6.06
N LYS A 686 61.13 23.69 6.86
CA LYS A 686 61.25 24.59 8.01
C LYS A 686 62.09 23.98 9.13
N LYS A 687 61.97 22.66 9.37
CA LYS A 687 62.84 21.93 10.29
C LYS A 687 64.31 22.04 9.89
N ALA A 688 64.64 21.85 8.61
CA ALA A 688 66.01 22.01 8.11
C ALA A 688 66.53 23.46 8.25
N ALA A 689 65.69 24.46 7.99
CA ALA A 689 66.04 25.87 8.19
C ALA A 689 66.33 26.20 9.67
N LEU A 690 65.49 25.70 10.59
CA LEU A 690 65.69 25.86 12.04
C LEU A 690 66.94 25.12 12.53
N GLN A 691 67.18 23.91 12.04
CA GLN A 691 68.36 23.12 12.38
C GLN A 691 69.65 23.84 11.98
N LYS A 692 69.70 24.38 10.76
CA LYS A 692 70.83 25.16 10.25
C LYS A 692 71.16 26.36 11.14
N ASP A 693 70.15 27.04 11.69
CA ASP A 693 70.33 28.16 12.61
C ASP A 693 70.82 27.69 13.99
N LEU A 694 70.28 26.58 14.53
CA LEU A 694 70.76 25.98 15.78
C LEU A 694 72.23 25.53 15.69
N ASP A 695 72.65 24.98 14.55
CA ASP A 695 74.00 24.49 14.37
C ASP A 695 75.05 25.62 14.32
N LYS A 696 74.65 26.85 13.94
CA LYS A 696 75.50 28.06 14.12
C LYS A 696 75.77 28.35 15.61
N ALA A 697 74.76 28.19 16.48
CA ALA A 697 74.92 28.41 17.91
C ALA A 697 75.86 27.38 18.55
N LYS A 698 75.69 26.09 18.19
CA LYS A 698 76.60 25.00 18.59
C LYS A 698 78.06 25.30 18.25
N ALA A 699 78.31 25.84 17.05
CA ALA A 699 79.66 26.15 16.59
C ALA A 699 80.35 27.28 17.38
N GLN A 700 79.60 28.25 17.92
CA GLN A 700 80.17 29.35 18.71
C GLN A 700 80.46 28.98 20.18
N PHE A 701 79.82 27.94 20.71
CA PHE A 701 79.91 27.54 22.13
C PHE A 701 81.24 26.82 22.50
N ALA A 702 82.04 26.40 21.51
CA ALA A 702 83.10 25.40 21.70
C ALA A 702 84.53 25.91 22.03
N SER A 703 84.72 27.15 22.50
CA SER A 703 86.06 27.71 22.81
C SER A 703 86.70 27.11 24.08
N ASN A 704 88.03 26.92 24.10
CA ASN A 704 88.76 26.33 25.24
C ASN A 704 90.20 26.85 25.40
N GLY A 705 90.69 27.02 26.63
CA GLY A 705 92.09 27.36 26.92
C GLY A 705 92.55 27.05 28.34
N THR A 706 93.87 27.11 28.58
CA THR A 706 94.51 26.81 29.87
C THR A 706 95.53 27.88 30.26
N LEU A 707 95.86 27.96 31.56
CA LEU A 707 96.75 28.95 32.16
C LEU A 707 97.56 28.31 33.29
N LYS A 708 98.80 28.76 33.54
CA LYS A 708 99.63 28.30 34.67
C LYS A 708 100.73 29.32 35.04
N PRO A 709 100.71 29.98 36.20
CA PRO A 709 101.79 30.85 36.68
C PRO A 709 102.97 30.10 37.34
N ASP A 710 104.11 30.78 37.41
CA ASP A 710 105.32 30.37 38.16
C ASP A 710 105.37 31.02 39.57
N ASP A 711 106.22 30.50 40.47
CA ASP A 711 106.41 31.04 41.83
C ASP A 711 107.12 32.42 41.84
N PHE A 712 106.71 33.29 42.78
CA PHE A 712 107.22 34.66 42.90
C PHE A 712 108.18 34.81 44.09
N VAL A 713 109.46 35.10 43.82
CA VAL A 713 110.47 35.25 44.86
C VAL A 713 110.43 36.65 45.48
N LEU A 714 110.37 36.73 46.81
CA LEU A 714 110.36 37.98 47.59
C LEU A 714 111.61 38.83 47.27
N GLY A 715 111.39 40.04 46.76
CA GLY A 715 112.45 40.94 46.27
C GLY A 715 112.53 41.05 44.73
N THR A 716 111.79 40.22 43.99
CA THR A 716 111.65 40.35 42.52
C THR A 716 110.45 41.25 42.14
N THR A 717 110.21 41.47 40.84
CA THR A 717 109.22 42.45 40.32
C THR A 717 108.32 41.94 39.19
N THR A 718 108.39 40.66 38.83
CA THR A 718 107.70 40.08 37.66
C THR A 718 107.14 38.71 37.98
N ILE A 719 105.95 38.40 37.44
CA ILE A 719 105.36 37.05 37.41
C ILE A 719 105.46 36.53 35.96
N THR A 720 105.80 35.25 35.80
CA THR A 720 105.81 34.53 34.52
C THR A 720 104.91 33.30 34.58
N GLY A 721 104.71 32.64 33.45
CA GLY A 721 103.99 31.37 33.36
C GLY A 721 103.70 30.96 31.92
N SER A 722 102.85 29.95 31.75
CA SER A 722 102.39 29.42 30.45
C SER A 722 100.88 29.50 30.25
N TYR A 723 100.46 29.44 28.98
CA TYR A 723 99.06 29.40 28.56
C TYR A 723 98.91 28.62 27.24
N SER A 724 97.73 28.07 26.95
CA SER A 724 97.43 27.40 25.67
C SER A 724 95.94 27.48 25.30
N GLY A 725 95.60 27.11 24.07
CA GLY A 725 94.23 27.21 23.53
C GLY A 725 93.83 28.65 23.16
N ASP A 726 92.52 28.91 23.13
CA ASP A 726 91.86 30.11 22.60
C ASP A 726 92.01 31.37 23.49
N VAL A 727 93.15 31.51 24.17
CA VAL A 727 93.42 32.61 25.11
C VAL A 727 93.77 33.90 24.36
N ASP A 728 92.77 34.77 24.19
CA ASP A 728 92.92 36.11 23.61
C ASP A 728 93.58 37.09 24.57
N ARG A 729 93.23 37.06 25.86
CA ARG A 729 93.71 38.03 26.87
C ARG A 729 94.02 37.34 28.20
N ILE A 730 95.08 37.80 28.88
CA ILE A 730 95.42 37.35 30.24
C ILE A 730 95.58 38.58 31.14
N THR A 731 94.89 38.62 32.29
CA THR A 731 94.91 39.72 33.28
C THR A 731 95.50 39.25 34.62
N LEU A 732 95.87 40.17 35.51
CA LEU A 732 96.19 39.86 36.91
C LEU A 732 95.05 40.34 37.82
N SER A 733 94.52 39.45 38.65
CA SER A 733 93.72 39.79 39.83
C SER A 733 94.64 39.92 41.05
N LYS A 734 94.65 41.10 41.67
CA LYS A 734 95.35 41.37 42.92
C LYS A 734 94.32 41.67 43.99
N ASP A 735 94.26 40.83 45.02
CA ASP A 735 93.31 40.93 46.14
C ASP A 735 91.84 41.14 45.67
N GLY A 736 91.47 40.55 44.53
CA GLY A 736 90.12 40.60 43.93
C GLY A 736 89.92 41.64 42.82
N VAL A 737 90.82 42.63 42.65
CA VAL A 737 90.73 43.64 41.59
C VAL A 737 91.57 43.21 40.38
N GLU A 738 90.93 43.10 39.22
CA GLU A 738 91.63 42.79 37.96
C GLU A 738 92.20 44.03 37.28
N SER A 739 93.42 43.89 36.77
CA SER A 739 94.14 44.98 36.10
C SER A 739 95.17 44.49 35.09
N GLY A 740 95.46 45.35 34.11
CA GLY A 740 96.50 45.15 33.11
C GLY A 740 96.24 43.98 32.15
N ASN A 741 97.20 43.75 31.26
CA ASN A 741 97.26 42.57 30.40
C ASN A 741 98.69 42.02 30.43
N ALA A 742 98.84 40.71 30.55
CA ALA A 742 100.14 40.06 30.43
C ALA A 742 100.64 40.14 28.98
N THR A 743 101.95 40.37 28.81
CA THR A 743 102.59 40.20 27.51
C THR A 743 102.64 38.71 27.21
N LYS A 744 102.01 38.28 26.10
CA LYS A 744 101.99 36.90 25.63
C LYS A 744 103.03 36.67 24.54
N THR A 745 103.79 35.58 24.61
CA THR A 745 104.73 35.17 23.57
C THR A 745 104.92 33.65 23.61
N ASN A 746 104.71 32.97 22.46
CA ASN A 746 104.97 31.54 22.27
C ASN A 746 104.46 30.60 23.38
N GLY A 747 103.20 30.78 23.82
CA GLY A 747 102.61 29.96 24.89
C GLY A 747 103.10 30.29 26.31
N THR A 748 103.88 31.37 26.47
CA THR A 748 104.28 31.93 27.77
C THR A 748 103.71 33.32 27.96
N PHE A 749 103.48 33.71 29.22
CA PHE A 749 103.09 35.06 29.58
C PHE A 749 104.07 35.68 30.58
N ARG A 750 104.15 37.00 30.55
CA ARG A 750 104.89 37.82 31.50
C ARG A 750 103.99 38.96 31.99
N PHE A 751 103.86 39.11 33.30
CA PHE A 751 103.13 40.21 33.93
C PHE A 751 104.06 40.96 34.90
N TYR A 752 104.21 42.27 34.70
CA TYR A 752 105.01 43.12 35.59
C TYR A 752 104.16 43.58 36.78
N VAL A 753 104.59 43.23 38.00
CA VAL A 753 103.84 43.56 39.24
C VAL A 753 104.46 44.70 40.05
N GLY A 754 105.70 45.09 39.71
CA GLY A 754 106.45 46.12 40.43
C GLY A 754 106.99 45.68 41.79
N PRO A 755 107.73 46.55 42.48
CA PRO A 755 108.22 46.30 43.84
C PRO A 755 107.08 46.38 44.88
N GLY A 756 107.30 45.79 46.05
CA GLY A 756 106.39 45.93 47.20
C GLY A 756 105.35 44.82 47.38
N ILE A 757 105.50 43.68 46.70
CA ILE A 757 104.73 42.47 47.01
C ILE A 757 105.12 41.96 48.40
N LYS A 758 104.12 41.75 49.27
CA LYS A 758 104.29 41.22 50.63
C LYS A 758 104.09 39.70 50.66
N LYS A 759 104.61 39.05 51.71
CA LYS A 759 104.53 37.58 51.91
C LYS A 759 103.08 37.04 51.98
N ASP A 760 102.13 37.89 52.32
CA ASP A 760 100.73 37.59 52.65
C ASP A 760 99.72 37.98 51.56
N GLN A 761 100.14 38.55 50.42
CA GLN A 761 99.23 38.99 49.36
C GLN A 761 98.70 37.86 48.48
N SER A 762 97.47 38.02 47.96
CA SER A 762 96.85 37.06 47.05
C SER A 762 96.87 37.54 45.60
N LEU A 763 97.47 36.74 44.73
CA LEU A 763 97.70 37.04 43.32
C LEU A 763 97.15 35.89 42.46
N TYR A 764 96.34 36.22 41.46
CA TYR A 764 95.82 35.28 40.46
C TYR A 764 96.00 35.80 39.05
N MET A 765 96.33 34.93 38.10
CA MET A 765 96.27 35.21 36.67
C MET A 765 94.93 34.70 36.10
N VAL A 766 94.33 35.40 35.13
CA VAL A 766 93.01 35.07 34.55
C VAL A 766 93.09 35.14 33.03
N ALA A 767 92.45 34.21 32.31
CA ALA A 767 92.45 34.12 30.85
C ALA A 767 91.04 34.26 30.26
N TYR A 768 90.94 34.95 29.13
CA TYR A 768 89.71 35.20 28.37
C TYR A 768 89.84 34.78 26.91
N ASP A 769 88.73 34.33 26.31
CA ASP A 769 88.62 34.10 24.86
C ASP A 769 88.33 35.38 24.05
N LYS A 770 88.37 35.28 22.72
CA LYS A 770 88.11 36.40 21.79
C LYS A 770 86.71 37.03 21.91
N ASN A 771 85.76 36.34 22.56
CA ASN A 771 84.40 36.81 22.79
C ASN A 771 84.26 37.46 24.18
N GLY A 772 85.35 37.53 24.97
CA GLY A 772 85.38 38.09 26.31
C GLY A 772 84.92 37.13 27.41
N ARG A 773 84.75 35.83 27.12
CA ARG A 773 84.38 34.82 28.12
C ARG A 773 85.61 34.41 28.93
N GLU A 774 85.49 34.31 30.25
CA GLU A 774 86.54 33.75 31.10
C GLU A 774 86.70 32.24 30.82
N ILE A 775 87.95 31.80 30.63
CA ILE A 775 88.28 30.41 30.26
C ILE A 775 89.30 29.73 31.20
N ALA A 776 90.06 30.47 32.02
CA ALA A 776 90.89 29.91 33.10
C ALA A 776 91.28 30.96 34.16
N ARG A 777 91.56 30.54 35.41
CA ARG A 777 91.97 31.40 36.55
C ARG A 777 92.87 30.64 37.55
N GLU A 778 94.06 31.14 37.88
CA GLU A 778 95.12 30.40 38.62
C GLU A 778 95.97 31.26 39.59
N LYS A 779 96.59 30.67 40.64
CA LYS A 779 97.24 31.36 41.81
C LYS A 779 98.80 31.29 41.88
N VAL A 780 99.47 32.19 42.63
CA VAL A 780 100.97 32.41 42.73
C VAL A 780 101.56 32.30 44.20
N ASN A 781 102.85 31.91 44.44
CA ASN A 781 103.52 31.55 45.78
C ASN A 781 104.92 32.23 46.17
N ILE A 782 105.57 32.06 47.40
CA ILE A 782 106.74 32.88 48.03
C ILE A 782 107.68 32.21 49.21
N ALA A 783 108.93 32.69 49.62
CA ALA A 783 109.98 32.06 50.60
C ALA A 783 110.96 32.94 51.59
N ALA A 784 111.99 32.41 52.39
CA ALA A 784 112.93 33.09 53.43
C ALA A 784 114.34 32.41 53.97
N VAL A 785 115.15 32.92 55.00
CA VAL A 785 116.64 32.60 55.41
C VAL A 785 117.15 32.76 56.95
N THR A 786 118.41 32.35 57.44
CA THR A 786 119.02 32.26 58.88
C THR A 786 120.60 32.48 59.21
N THR A 787 121.12 32.72 60.49
CA THR A 787 122.59 32.83 61.02
C THR A 787 122.96 32.61 62.57
N GLY A 788 124.25 32.37 63.05
CA GLY A 788 124.67 32.35 64.54
C GLY A 788 126.16 32.01 64.99
N GLN A 789 126.54 31.97 66.31
CA GLN A 789 127.94 31.80 66.91
C GLN A 789 128.09 31.11 68.33
N ILE A 790 129.30 30.63 68.76
CA ILE A 790 129.61 30.01 70.10
C ILE A 790 130.95 30.41 70.80
N THR A 791 131.02 30.25 72.15
CA THR A 791 132.22 30.45 73.01
C THR A 791 132.33 29.41 74.16
N PRO A 792 133.27 28.45 74.15
CA PRO A 792 133.50 27.48 75.25
C PRO A 792 134.24 28.03 76.48
N THR A 793 133.96 27.46 77.65
CA THR A 793 134.63 27.72 78.95
C THR A 793 135.80 26.77 79.18
N ALA A 794 136.92 27.28 79.70
CA ALA A 794 138.10 26.46 80.02
C ALA A 794 137.89 25.49 81.21
N MET A 795 138.38 24.25 81.08
CA MET A 795 138.15 23.13 82.00
C MET A 795 139.44 22.54 82.60
N THR A 796 139.31 21.57 83.49
CA THR A 796 140.39 20.97 84.29
C THR A 796 140.30 19.44 84.20
N ILE A 797 141.38 18.75 83.85
CA ILE A 797 141.38 17.29 83.66
C ILE A 797 142.57 16.66 84.42
N PRO A 798 142.35 15.60 85.22
CA PRO A 798 141.05 15.17 85.74
C PRO A 798 140.44 16.23 86.67
N GLY A 799 139.11 16.39 86.65
CA GLY A 799 138.40 17.34 87.52
C GLY A 799 137.00 17.70 87.05
N ASP A 800 136.90 18.48 85.97
CA ASP A 800 135.64 19.05 85.48
C ASP A 800 134.80 18.03 84.70
N ALA A 801 133.54 17.85 85.11
CA ALA A 801 132.69 16.80 84.57
C ALA A 801 132.01 17.12 83.23
N ASN A 802 132.06 18.38 82.77
CA ASN A 802 131.35 18.83 81.58
C ASN A 802 132.18 19.85 80.80
N ILE A 803 132.04 19.83 79.48
CA ILE A 803 132.37 20.93 78.58
C ILE A 803 131.16 21.86 78.55
N SER A 804 131.36 23.16 78.80
CA SER A 804 130.28 24.16 78.79
C SER A 804 130.69 25.44 78.08
N GLY A 805 129.73 26.31 77.76
CA GLY A 805 129.99 27.61 77.16
C GLY A 805 128.72 28.41 76.87
N THR A 806 128.86 29.50 76.11
CA THR A 806 127.77 30.39 75.68
C THR A 806 127.60 30.42 74.17
N TYR A 807 126.46 30.90 73.68
CA TYR A 807 126.14 31.03 72.25
C TYR A 807 125.24 32.23 71.93
N THR A 808 125.21 32.66 70.67
CA THR A 808 124.34 33.72 70.14
C THR A 808 123.78 33.37 68.74
N GLY A 809 122.71 34.05 68.33
CA GLY A 809 122.02 33.80 67.06
C GLY A 809 121.21 32.50 67.04
N ASP A 810 120.91 32.00 65.84
CA ASP A 810 119.97 30.89 65.57
C ASP A 810 120.49 29.50 65.96
N VAL A 811 121.51 29.40 66.83
CA VAL A 811 122.08 28.12 67.27
C VAL A 811 121.07 27.33 68.10
N SER A 812 120.72 26.14 67.62
CA SER A 812 119.78 25.21 68.28
C SER A 812 120.42 23.88 68.68
N ARG A 813 121.61 23.54 68.16
CA ARG A 813 122.29 22.27 68.40
C ARG A 813 123.82 22.42 68.42
N ILE A 814 124.50 21.65 69.27
CA ILE A 814 125.95 21.48 69.25
C ILE A 814 126.41 20.04 69.03
N GLU A 815 127.67 19.87 68.64
CA GLU A 815 128.40 18.59 68.59
C GLU A 815 129.82 18.78 69.15
N VAL A 816 130.37 17.77 69.85
CA VAL A 816 131.68 17.83 70.49
C VAL A 816 132.62 16.79 69.90
N SER A 817 133.91 17.09 69.74
CA SER A 817 134.96 16.16 69.32
C SER A 817 136.10 16.17 70.32
N ILE A 818 136.60 15.00 70.69
CA ILE A 818 137.74 14.83 71.61
C ILE A 818 138.82 14.00 70.91
N THR A 819 140.05 14.50 70.92
CA THR A 819 141.25 13.86 70.37
C THR A 819 142.20 13.52 71.52
N ASN A 820 142.55 12.25 71.68
CA ASN A 820 143.45 11.81 72.76
C ASN A 820 144.94 12.01 72.41
N GLU A 821 145.82 11.81 73.40
CA GLU A 821 147.29 11.92 73.23
C GLU A 821 147.87 10.97 72.14
N ALA A 822 147.16 9.89 71.79
CA ALA A 822 147.51 8.99 70.69
C ALA A 822 146.97 9.44 69.31
N GLY A 823 146.38 10.64 69.21
CA GLY A 823 145.87 11.24 67.97
C GLY A 823 144.50 10.73 67.49
N THR A 824 143.84 9.83 68.23
CA THR A 824 142.53 9.30 67.82
C THR A 824 141.42 10.28 68.20
N THR A 825 140.58 10.67 67.23
CA THR A 825 139.49 11.64 67.42
C THR A 825 138.12 10.96 67.39
N GLN A 826 137.27 11.24 68.39
CA GLN A 826 135.89 10.74 68.45
C GLN A 826 134.89 11.91 68.56
N VAL A 827 133.81 11.84 67.78
CA VAL A 827 132.75 12.86 67.74
C VAL A 827 131.52 12.37 68.49
N TYR A 828 130.93 13.26 69.28
CA TYR A 828 129.75 13.02 70.11
C TYR A 828 128.67 14.07 69.78
N LYS A 829 127.44 13.59 69.53
CA LYS A 829 126.26 14.43 69.32
C LYS A 829 125.43 14.45 70.61
N GLY A 830 124.80 15.58 70.90
CA GLY A 830 124.00 15.79 72.12
C GLY A 830 124.59 16.85 73.03
N GLY A 831 124.18 16.83 74.30
CA GLY A 831 124.30 17.98 75.20
C GLY A 831 123.05 18.88 75.14
N THR A 832 123.03 19.91 75.97
CA THR A 832 121.93 20.87 76.08
C THR A 832 122.33 22.18 75.41
N VAL A 833 121.45 22.76 74.61
CA VAL A 833 121.57 24.10 74.01
C VAL A 833 120.31 24.86 74.37
N GLY A 834 120.44 25.93 75.15
CA GLY A 834 119.31 26.74 75.57
C GLY A 834 119.73 27.91 76.45
N ASN A 835 118.88 28.94 76.51
CA ASN A 835 119.09 30.14 77.32
C ASN A 835 120.47 30.80 77.09
N GLY A 836 120.97 30.80 75.85
CA GLY A 836 122.29 31.36 75.48
C GLY A 836 123.49 30.56 75.99
N THR A 837 123.28 29.35 76.51
CA THR A 837 124.33 28.47 77.06
C THR A 837 124.32 27.09 76.40
N PHE A 838 125.47 26.42 76.39
CA PHE A 838 125.58 25.01 76.03
C PHE A 838 126.34 24.21 77.08
N LYS A 839 126.00 22.92 77.21
CA LYS A 839 126.64 21.98 78.15
C LYS A 839 126.65 20.55 77.61
N PHE A 840 127.78 19.87 77.72
CA PHE A 840 127.99 18.48 77.29
C PHE A 840 128.79 17.70 78.35
N TYR A 841 128.32 16.52 78.75
CA TYR A 841 128.95 15.70 79.79
C TYR A 841 130.17 14.92 79.26
N SER A 842 131.33 15.17 79.84
CA SER A 842 132.63 14.77 79.28
C SER A 842 133.55 14.00 80.25
N PHE A 843 133.18 13.88 81.54
CA PHE A 843 134.06 13.34 82.59
C PHE A 843 134.68 11.96 82.26
N ASP A 844 133.87 11.07 81.69
CA ASP A 844 134.24 9.71 81.26
C ASP A 844 135.04 9.67 79.94
N LYS A 845 135.05 10.79 79.20
CA LYS A 845 135.58 10.92 77.83
C LYS A 845 136.89 11.69 77.77
N THR A 846 137.16 12.58 78.72
CA THR A 846 138.42 13.35 78.85
C THR A 846 139.32 12.72 79.90
N LYS A 847 140.41 12.06 79.48
CA LYS A 847 141.23 11.22 80.36
C LYS A 847 142.60 11.81 80.67
N SER A 848 143.09 12.73 79.86
CA SER A 848 144.40 13.38 80.04
C SER A 848 144.28 14.90 79.92
N PRO A 849 144.99 15.70 80.72
CA PRO A 849 145.11 17.15 80.49
C PRO A 849 145.79 17.52 79.16
N LYS A 850 146.27 16.53 78.38
CA LYS A 850 146.77 16.70 77.02
C LYS A 850 145.73 16.45 75.91
N ASP A 851 144.50 16.02 76.24
CA ASP A 851 143.45 15.79 75.25
C ASP A 851 143.01 17.11 74.57
N ILE A 852 142.74 17.09 73.26
CA ILE A 852 142.25 18.28 72.52
C ILE A 852 140.75 18.16 72.31
N ILE A 853 139.99 19.24 72.57
CA ILE A 853 138.53 19.23 72.64
C ILE A 853 137.94 20.35 71.77
N VAL A 854 137.02 20.03 70.86
CA VAL A 854 136.39 20.98 69.91
C VAL A 854 134.86 20.89 69.95
N VAL A 855 134.16 22.03 69.87
CA VAL A 855 132.70 22.17 69.84
C VAL A 855 132.26 22.81 68.52
N ARG A 856 131.15 22.36 67.93
CA ARG A 856 130.52 22.91 66.70
C ARG A 856 129.05 23.25 66.95
N ALA A 857 128.48 24.20 66.21
CA ALA A 857 127.13 24.75 66.42
C ALA A 857 126.30 24.84 65.13
N TYR A 858 124.99 24.58 65.19
CA TYR A 858 124.08 24.48 64.04
C TYR A 858 122.72 25.16 64.27
N ASP A 859 122.03 25.59 63.20
CA ASP A 859 120.63 26.05 63.25
C ASP A 859 119.60 24.91 63.26
N SER A 860 118.31 25.28 63.37
CA SER A 860 117.19 24.34 63.48
C SER A 860 116.93 23.49 62.23
N VAL A 861 117.42 23.90 61.07
CA VAL A 861 117.38 23.12 59.81
C VAL A 861 118.69 22.39 59.52
N GLY A 862 119.68 22.50 60.41
CA GLY A 862 120.93 21.74 60.37
C GLY A 862 122.09 22.42 59.63
N LYS A 863 121.99 23.71 59.30
CA LYS A 863 123.10 24.50 58.74
C LYS A 863 124.17 24.73 59.82
N LEU A 864 125.44 24.49 59.49
CA LEU A 864 126.56 24.78 60.40
C LEU A 864 126.74 26.31 60.55
N LEU A 865 126.94 26.77 61.78
CA LEU A 865 127.04 28.18 62.14
C LEU A 865 128.44 28.57 62.66
N ASP A 866 129.05 27.82 63.58
CA ASP A 866 130.38 28.14 64.16
C ASP A 866 131.09 26.89 64.77
N THR A 867 132.38 27.01 65.12
CA THR A 867 133.24 25.95 65.69
C THR A 867 134.40 26.52 66.52
N LYS A 868 134.68 25.97 67.72
CA LYS A 868 135.73 26.44 68.68
C LYS A 868 136.39 25.30 69.47
N THR A 869 137.63 25.50 69.94
CA THR A 869 138.40 24.58 70.80
C THR A 869 138.30 24.98 72.29
N VAL A 870 138.36 24.01 73.22
CA VAL A 870 138.33 24.22 74.69
C VAL A 870 139.75 24.23 75.27
N THR A 871 140.00 25.08 76.27
CA THR A 871 141.30 25.21 76.98
C THR A 871 141.34 24.38 78.27
N ILE A 872 142.50 23.81 78.64
CA ILE A 872 142.69 22.98 79.85
C ILE A 872 143.65 23.66 80.86
N LYS A 873 143.38 23.57 82.18
CA LYS A 873 144.01 24.40 83.23
C LYS A 873 145.26 23.86 83.96
N ASN A 874 145.51 22.55 84.03
CA ASN A 874 146.59 21.99 84.89
C ASN A 874 147.85 21.61 84.08
N ASN A 875 149.02 22.15 84.47
CA ASN A 875 150.31 21.96 83.76
C ASN A 875 151.50 21.82 84.74
N VAL A 876 152.64 21.27 84.30
CA VAL A 876 153.78 20.81 85.14
C VAL A 876 154.78 21.93 85.49
N VAL A 877 155.49 21.80 86.65
CA VAL A 877 156.47 22.77 87.21
C VAL A 877 157.93 22.31 87.00
N THR A 878 158.92 23.23 86.98
CA THR A 878 160.36 22.98 86.74
C THR A 878 161.29 23.53 87.85
N THR A 879 162.42 22.84 88.14
CA THR A 879 163.43 23.15 89.20
C THR A 879 164.80 23.64 88.66
N ALA A 880 165.56 24.44 89.42
CA ALA A 880 166.88 25.02 89.04
C ALA A 880 167.82 25.42 90.22
N GLY A 881 169.15 25.47 90.02
CA GLY A 881 170.14 25.89 91.04
C GLY A 881 171.60 25.98 90.53
N GLN A 882 172.54 26.51 91.33
CA GLN A 882 173.96 26.82 90.96
C GLN A 882 175.00 26.54 92.07
N VAL A 883 176.30 26.51 91.70
CA VAL A 883 177.45 26.33 92.64
C VAL A 883 178.66 27.22 92.31
N THR A 884 179.36 27.70 93.35
CA THR A 884 180.60 28.51 93.25
C THR A 884 181.67 28.02 94.26
N PRO A 885 182.75 27.33 93.83
CA PRO A 885 183.83 26.89 94.71
C PRO A 885 184.89 27.98 94.99
N THR A 886 185.49 27.95 96.17
CA THR A 886 186.67 28.76 96.54
C THR A 886 187.96 28.06 96.10
N ALA A 887 189.01 28.83 95.77
CA ALA A 887 190.34 28.29 95.45
C ALA A 887 190.99 27.60 96.66
N MET A 888 191.84 26.60 96.40
CA MET A 888 192.42 25.72 97.42
C MET A 888 193.95 25.61 97.31
N THR A 889 194.67 25.87 98.39
CA THR A 889 196.15 25.84 98.42
C THR A 889 196.67 24.48 98.89
N ILE A 890 197.60 23.87 98.15
CA ILE A 890 198.19 22.55 98.43
C ILE A 890 199.73 22.59 98.30
N PRO A 891 200.50 22.13 99.30
CA PRO A 891 200.04 21.70 100.63
C PRO A 891 199.59 22.89 101.50
N GLY A 892 198.46 22.71 102.22
CA GLY A 892 197.94 23.73 103.14
C GLY A 892 196.51 23.46 103.60
N ASN A 893 195.56 23.37 102.66
CA ASN A 893 194.13 23.24 102.97
C ASN A 893 193.71 21.75 103.11
N SER A 894 192.80 21.46 104.05
CA SER A 894 192.28 20.10 104.28
C SER A 894 190.84 19.87 103.78
N SER A 895 190.14 20.91 103.33
CA SER A 895 188.78 20.83 102.80
C SER A 895 188.56 21.86 101.68
N LEU A 896 187.73 21.48 100.71
CA LEU A 896 187.18 22.38 99.71
C LEU A 896 185.92 23.06 100.27
N THR A 897 185.76 24.35 100.00
CA THR A 897 184.62 25.17 100.45
C THR A 897 184.08 26.03 99.31
N GLY A 898 182.89 26.60 99.50
CA GLY A 898 182.27 27.54 98.57
C GLY A 898 180.80 27.78 98.91
N THR A 899 180.00 28.21 97.93
CA THR A 899 178.57 28.49 98.08
C THR A 899 177.71 27.82 97.00
N VAL A 900 176.41 27.65 97.29
CA VAL A 900 175.36 27.14 96.39
C VAL A 900 174.09 27.99 96.48
N SER A 901 173.24 27.94 95.45
CA SER A 901 171.94 28.65 95.42
C SER A 901 170.88 27.90 94.61
N GLY A 902 169.60 28.23 94.84
CA GLY A 902 168.44 27.57 94.21
C GLY A 902 168.09 26.23 94.87
N ASP A 903 167.46 25.33 94.12
CA ASP A 903 166.87 24.06 94.59
C ASP A 903 167.91 22.97 94.96
N VAL A 904 169.14 23.36 95.30
CA VAL A 904 170.27 22.44 95.54
C VAL A 904 170.09 21.69 96.85
N ALA A 905 170.07 20.35 96.77
CA ALA A 905 169.95 19.44 97.90
C ALA A 905 171.19 18.55 98.13
N ALA A 906 172.06 18.38 97.12
CA ALA A 906 173.26 17.52 97.24
C ALA A 906 174.44 18.00 96.38
N ILE A 907 175.66 17.65 96.80
CA ILE A 907 176.93 17.98 96.13
C ILE A 907 177.75 16.70 95.88
N LYS A 908 178.50 16.66 94.76
CA LYS A 908 179.56 15.69 94.50
C LYS A 908 180.82 16.40 94.01
N VAL A 909 182.00 15.89 94.38
CA VAL A 909 183.31 16.41 93.96
C VAL A 909 184.04 15.32 93.17
N THR A 910 184.55 15.66 91.99
CA THR A 910 185.32 14.77 91.12
C THR A 910 186.77 15.19 91.13
N VAL A 911 187.69 14.29 91.45
CA VAL A 911 189.15 14.51 91.41
C VAL A 911 189.77 13.50 90.45
N ASN A 912 190.49 13.98 89.43
CA ASN A 912 191.14 13.16 88.40
C ASN A 912 190.23 12.02 87.88
N GLY A 913 188.98 12.34 87.55
CA GLY A 913 187.97 11.41 87.04
C GLY A 913 187.22 10.57 88.09
N THR A 914 187.67 10.52 89.35
CA THR A 914 186.98 9.75 90.41
C THR A 914 185.98 10.63 91.15
N VAL A 915 184.71 10.20 91.19
CA VAL A 915 183.60 10.95 91.82
C VAL A 915 183.42 10.56 93.28
N TYR A 916 183.41 11.56 94.17
CA TYR A 916 183.16 11.41 95.60
C TYR A 916 181.87 12.13 96.00
N ALA A 917 180.99 11.44 96.71
CA ALA A 917 179.75 12.00 97.25
C ALA A 917 179.89 12.29 98.75
N GLY A 918 179.24 13.36 99.24
CA GLY A 918 179.28 13.77 100.63
C GLY A 918 179.42 15.28 100.79
N GLY A 919 180.06 15.70 101.89
CA GLY A 919 180.11 17.10 102.30
C GLY A 919 178.82 17.55 103.00
N SER A 920 178.82 18.79 103.49
CA SER A 920 177.69 19.41 104.17
C SER A 920 177.37 20.76 103.54
N ILE A 921 176.07 21.02 103.30
CA ILE A 921 175.54 22.32 102.92
C ILE A 921 174.88 22.92 104.16
N ALA A 922 175.28 24.13 104.56
CA ALA A 922 174.66 24.87 105.65
C ALA A 922 173.44 25.67 105.16
N SER A 923 172.58 26.09 106.09
CA SER A 923 171.34 26.82 105.79
C SER A 923 171.55 28.22 105.18
N ASP A 924 172.79 28.74 105.24
CA ASP A 924 173.20 29.99 104.59
C ASP A 924 173.69 29.80 103.14
N GLY A 925 173.66 28.57 102.63
CA GLY A 925 174.14 28.21 101.30
C GLY A 925 175.65 27.97 101.20
N THR A 926 176.41 28.02 102.30
CA THR A 926 177.82 27.62 102.29
C THR A 926 177.98 26.09 102.27
N PHE A 927 179.02 25.59 101.61
CA PHE A 927 179.35 24.15 101.62
C PHE A 927 180.77 23.88 102.07
N ARG A 928 180.99 22.67 102.63
CA ARG A 928 182.32 22.12 102.95
C ARG A 928 182.42 20.65 102.58
N PHE A 929 183.52 20.27 101.92
CA PHE A 929 183.81 18.91 101.49
C PHE A 929 185.26 18.53 101.85
N TYR A 930 185.47 17.42 102.57
CA TYR A 930 186.80 17.03 103.05
C TYR A 930 187.64 16.34 101.96
N THR A 931 188.83 16.89 101.68
CA THR A 931 189.62 16.57 100.48
C THR A 931 191.10 16.29 100.73
N LEU A 932 191.61 16.38 101.96
CA LEU A 932 193.03 16.19 102.30
C LEU A 932 193.61 14.83 101.85
N ASP A 933 192.78 13.78 101.87
CA ASP A 933 193.12 12.42 101.42
C ASP A 933 193.02 12.23 99.90
N LYS A 934 192.39 13.18 99.18
CA LYS A 934 191.92 13.06 97.79
C LYS A 934 192.69 13.95 96.81
N ILE A 935 193.02 15.18 97.20
CA ILE A 935 193.80 16.15 96.42
C ILE A 935 195.20 16.20 97.03
N LYS A 936 196.21 15.76 96.27
CA LYS A 936 197.58 15.54 96.78
C LYS A 936 198.62 16.46 96.13
N LYS A 937 198.29 17.09 95.00
CA LYS A 937 199.19 17.98 94.28
C LYS A 937 198.45 19.20 93.72
N ALA A 938 199.21 20.22 93.33
CA ALA A 938 198.67 21.44 92.72
C ALA A 938 198.25 21.27 91.24
N ASP A 939 198.64 20.17 90.58
CA ASP A 939 198.25 19.80 89.22
C ASP A 939 197.05 18.82 89.16
N ASP A 940 196.47 18.43 90.31
CA ASP A 940 195.27 17.61 90.35
C ASP A 940 194.05 18.37 89.77
N THR A 941 193.33 17.74 88.85
CA THR A 941 192.15 18.33 88.20
C THR A 941 190.88 18.04 89.00
N VAL A 942 190.19 19.11 89.43
CA VAL A 942 189.07 19.02 90.38
C VAL A 942 187.83 19.74 89.87
N MET A 943 186.67 19.09 89.99
CA MET A 943 185.34 19.58 89.60
C MET A 943 184.32 19.37 90.72
N ILE A 944 183.27 20.18 90.77
CA ILE A 944 182.15 20.10 91.71
C ILE A 944 180.81 20.16 90.96
N ALA A 945 179.81 19.40 91.39
CA ALA A 945 178.49 19.33 90.77
C ALA A 945 177.36 19.28 91.82
N VAL A 946 176.20 19.86 91.50
CA VAL A 946 175.05 20.03 92.41
C VAL A 946 173.72 19.58 91.83
N TYR A 947 172.84 19.06 92.68
CA TYR A 947 171.61 18.33 92.30
C TYR A 947 170.40 18.74 93.14
N ASP A 948 169.18 18.60 92.61
CA ASP A 948 167.93 18.77 93.38
C ASP A 948 167.55 17.53 94.23
N LYS A 949 166.48 17.67 95.02
CA LYS A 949 165.96 16.62 95.91
C LYS A 949 165.43 15.38 95.17
N ALA A 950 165.17 15.47 93.86
CA ALA A 950 164.80 14.34 93.01
C ALA A 950 166.01 13.72 92.27
N GLY A 951 167.21 14.28 92.46
CA GLY A 951 168.46 13.81 91.84
C GLY A 951 168.74 14.37 90.45
N LYS A 952 167.99 15.38 89.99
CA LYS A 952 168.27 16.09 88.74
C LYS A 952 169.52 16.94 88.89
N LEU A 953 170.45 16.86 87.92
CA LEU A 953 171.63 17.73 87.87
C LEU A 953 171.20 19.18 87.60
N LEU A 954 171.74 20.12 88.38
CA LEU A 954 171.44 21.54 88.28
C LEU A 954 172.62 22.36 87.72
N ASP A 955 173.84 22.17 88.22
CA ASP A 955 175.05 22.91 87.78
C ASP A 955 176.36 22.14 88.08
N THR A 956 177.46 22.53 87.42
CA THR A 956 178.82 22.02 87.66
C THR A 956 179.91 23.05 87.32
N LYS A 957 181.02 23.05 88.08
CA LYS A 957 182.16 23.98 87.94
C LYS A 957 183.52 23.31 88.22
N PRO A 958 184.63 23.79 87.62
CA PRO A 958 185.99 23.44 88.02
C PRO A 958 186.41 24.16 89.32
N VAL A 959 187.46 23.64 89.96
CA VAL A 959 188.05 24.20 91.19
C VAL A 959 189.52 24.56 90.93
N THR A 960 189.95 25.76 91.32
CA THR A 960 191.33 26.22 91.19
C THR A 960 192.19 25.72 92.35
N ILE A 961 193.22 24.92 92.06
CA ILE A 961 194.24 24.49 93.02
C ILE A 961 195.50 25.35 92.83
N GLN A 962 196.20 25.71 93.92
CA GLN A 962 197.39 26.56 93.89
C GLN A 962 198.51 26.02 94.80
N ALA A 963 199.77 26.20 94.40
CA ALA A 963 200.93 25.92 95.25
C ALA A 963 201.22 27.11 96.20
N PRO A 964 201.77 26.89 97.41
CA PRO A 964 202.10 27.98 98.32
C PRO A 964 203.14 28.93 97.72
N THR A 965 202.81 30.23 97.69
CA THR A 965 203.77 31.30 97.42
C THR A 965 204.85 31.35 98.49
N LYS A 966 206.07 31.68 98.06
CA LYS A 966 207.25 31.82 98.93
C LYS A 966 207.37 33.24 99.49
#